data_AF-A0A1J5EMZ8-F1
#
_entry.id   AF-A0A1J5EMZ8-F1
#
_cell.length_a   1.000
_cell.length_b   1.000
_cell.length_c   1.000
_cell.angle_alpha   90.00
_cell.angle_beta   90.00
_cell.angle_gamma   90.00
#
_symmetry.space_group_name_H-M   'P 1'
#
loop_
_entity.id
_entity.type
_entity.pdbx_description
1 polymer ?
#
loop_
_entity_poly.entity_id
_entity_poly.type
_entity_poly.pdbx_seq_one_letter_code
_entity_poly.pdbx_strand_id
1 'polypeptide(L)'
;MNVNWRRWIGLLSVVLLGLSCNEPLDFERQEVARGTFGEEVFRILHKDLQRSPLEGKTRAEVFEAHKADFTAAIDAIFPDAQLDAIDQLMLRMMPFYDSELIPGLVRKLAVVLDEMATDEPLLEAFARIGARPSLLQDPAQARALALVFDFQRLQELSDLLTAGLLAHDGLPAGESDATLRLVASAAEFLAESELTGDPNRFSVTLMNLLTTDDPAFEPAASYTPIFVVKVDSRGLPMVKLNDLGDIPPPFADLDGDDLADVDSLDRFVGLDGSLLQADAFGSPGVTASGGMSYDAAGQLFNPNAAQAAFEVVDLHRTLLGTLMRDAGELSRADVPLDLLRSLEVVLGPTQRVDSAGGSYDAYLPDSDLVALSVGLLVALDRDDVPAVLEGVLKLLEEHPNELAAVLHALDKAIDVVDAHPETDFSDTSNLLDEMLPLVLELVETPGLLQELLVAMDSPAAREAGPVIAWLMQHKKEFVTVTPGGAYDTCFHTCKGAHELGTVDRIHCIQACPRDEIFDGTVDLTAPETPQNVSLFERTQALMWETTNWPYEVGIQQLVVNGFDFTATAQAMGPVLVFDDLAKSYLLSVTGDLHLTEMINPDVANLASPLGLDGATVTDVVLWINQNILGVTMDADPTPDQVSRFFNTAPLESIEPSIQASMNVSMCRSGRRCIDANADMLLAIEAAGMVDVLHPLVQVFTAHGKTDLLARMFVVLYSHYPSRGTVLTDAAGLALPLVRSNIRSLEGALIELLNDGAFLDALAALGPILAQTRVGAANELFMTVNERFFGALLTPDSTLRTVKGLDRVPDPFGHIVTPLSPVYLLLDPLRAVDNTLSADQAAKDAWDRATTALYDLMLETVDDGNGTVRFAKPGGIVLARLATEALRDTWMRKDAAGTRSEWLRQTLAQDLKDFLAGRGLRASVELFQWFDAQPTGPDMIREAALHLLEAQSLEVEADAQVSSQATLMVYQLLATGLDERSMLDLGRFLSRVIDPRRLWDVAGYTALPLVSHGLQLLSESSAVDPDGVLLDLIGRAVQTGPDGTTQAGQIWQVLKTLNRVEPGSDATFTAADGRRIAELTRDFLRDDQRGLERLYGFIETAMYGPAGKQE
;
A
#
# COMPACT_ATOMS: atom_id res chain seq x y z
N MET A 1 84.18 -46.99 -68.03
CA MET A 1 83.05 -46.23 -68.62
C MET A 1 81.90 -46.27 -67.61
N ASN A 2 81.72 -45.21 -66.83
CA ASN A 2 80.66 -45.12 -65.81
C ASN A 2 79.48 -44.34 -66.38
N VAL A 3 78.40 -45.04 -66.73
CA VAL A 3 77.13 -44.44 -67.18
C VAL A 3 76.00 -44.88 -66.26
N ASN A 4 75.72 -43.98 -65.32
CA ASN A 4 74.46 -43.62 -64.65
C ASN A 4 73.23 -44.56 -64.74
N TRP A 5 73.12 -45.50 -63.78
CA TRP A 5 71.91 -46.31 -63.51
C TRP A 5 70.78 -45.51 -62.83
N ARG A 6 71.07 -44.32 -62.29
CA ARG A 6 70.09 -43.45 -61.59
C ARG A 6 69.04 -42.79 -62.51
N ARG A 7 69.25 -42.75 -63.83
CA ARG A 7 68.30 -42.11 -64.77
C ARG A 7 67.14 -43.01 -65.21
N TRP A 8 67.27 -44.33 -65.09
CA TRP A 8 66.21 -45.26 -65.52
C TRP A 8 65.14 -45.51 -64.46
N ILE A 9 65.48 -45.44 -63.17
CA ILE A 9 64.50 -45.57 -62.09
C ILE A 9 63.61 -44.31 -62.00
N GLY A 10 64.15 -43.12 -62.31
CA GLY A 10 63.35 -41.89 -62.39
C GLY A 10 62.36 -41.85 -63.57
N LEU A 11 62.65 -42.56 -64.67
CA LEU A 11 61.77 -42.57 -65.84
C LEU A 11 60.61 -43.58 -65.70
N LEU A 12 60.79 -44.65 -64.92
CA LEU A 12 59.70 -45.61 -64.64
C LEU A 12 58.66 -45.05 -63.65
N SER A 13 59.06 -44.19 -62.71
CA SER A 13 58.14 -43.54 -61.77
C SER A 13 57.26 -42.47 -62.43
N VAL A 14 57.75 -41.81 -63.48
CA VAL A 14 56.98 -40.78 -64.22
C VAL A 14 55.98 -41.43 -65.19
N VAL A 15 56.27 -42.62 -65.72
CA VAL A 15 55.34 -43.34 -66.61
C VAL A 15 54.21 -44.03 -65.82
N LEU A 16 54.44 -44.43 -64.56
CA LEU A 16 53.38 -44.98 -63.70
C LEU A 16 52.43 -43.91 -63.12
N LEU A 17 52.85 -42.64 -63.06
CA LEU A 17 51.97 -41.51 -62.72
C LEU A 17 51.17 -40.98 -63.92
N GLY A 18 51.52 -41.37 -65.16
CA GLY A 18 50.83 -40.94 -66.38
C GLY A 18 49.64 -41.80 -66.80
N LEU A 19 49.28 -42.84 -66.02
CA LEU A 19 48.16 -43.75 -66.32
C LEU A 19 47.04 -43.73 -65.27
N SER A 20 47.10 -42.86 -64.26
CA SER A 20 45.91 -42.56 -63.45
C SER A 20 45.05 -41.54 -64.20
N CYS A 21 43.80 -41.90 -64.45
CA CYS A 21 42.75 -41.14 -65.11
C CYS A 21 42.92 -39.61 -65.08
N ASN A 22 43.17 -39.01 -66.23
CA ASN A 22 42.83 -37.61 -66.49
C ASN A 22 41.29 -37.51 -66.53
N GLU A 23 40.65 -37.34 -65.37
CA GLU A 23 39.52 -36.42 -65.37
C GLU A 23 40.10 -35.03 -65.67
N PRO A 24 39.57 -34.29 -66.66
CA PRO A 24 39.94 -32.89 -66.79
C PRO A 24 39.67 -32.24 -65.44
N LEU A 25 40.69 -31.56 -64.88
CA LEU A 25 40.46 -30.67 -63.74
C LEU A 25 39.45 -29.64 -64.20
N ASP A 26 38.21 -29.87 -63.80
CA ASP A 26 37.11 -28.95 -63.98
C ASP A 26 37.36 -27.78 -63.03
N PHE A 27 37.94 -26.71 -63.59
CA PHE A 27 38.10 -25.44 -62.89
C PHE A 27 36.82 -24.61 -62.96
N GLU A 28 35.76 -25.08 -63.63
CA GLU A 28 34.43 -24.53 -63.41
C GLU A 28 34.01 -24.96 -62.01
N ARG A 29 33.97 -23.98 -61.10
CA ARG A 29 33.42 -24.16 -59.76
C ARG A 29 32.01 -24.68 -59.96
N GLN A 30 31.76 -25.97 -59.71
CA GLN A 30 30.40 -26.52 -59.77
C GLN A 30 29.50 -25.61 -58.93
N GLU A 31 28.54 -24.97 -59.59
CA GLU A 31 27.48 -24.22 -58.90
C GLU A 31 26.64 -25.26 -58.17
N VAL A 32 27.07 -25.60 -56.95
CA VAL A 32 26.22 -26.31 -56.01
C VAL A 32 25.03 -25.39 -55.76
N ALA A 33 23.82 -25.87 -56.07
CA ALA A 33 22.59 -25.14 -55.75
C ALA A 33 22.64 -24.78 -54.26
N ARG A 34 22.56 -23.48 -53.96
CA ARG A 34 22.58 -22.98 -52.58
C ARG A 34 21.27 -23.40 -51.91
N GLY A 35 21.39 -23.91 -50.68
CA GLY A 35 20.25 -24.20 -49.81
C GLY A 35 19.68 -22.92 -49.20
N THR A 36 18.79 -23.09 -48.21
CA THR A 36 18.39 -21.97 -47.33
C THR A 36 19.60 -21.45 -46.54
N PHE A 37 19.47 -20.27 -45.92
CA PHE A 37 20.55 -19.72 -45.10
C PHE A 37 20.98 -20.68 -43.99
N GLY A 38 20.02 -21.27 -43.27
CA GLY A 38 20.24 -22.27 -42.24
C GLY A 38 20.95 -23.52 -42.76
N GLU A 39 20.60 -24.02 -43.95
CA GLU A 39 21.30 -25.15 -44.57
C GLU A 39 22.76 -24.84 -44.90
N GLU A 40 23.06 -23.61 -45.32
CA GLU A 40 24.43 -23.17 -45.59
C GLU A 40 25.23 -22.98 -44.29
N VAL A 41 24.65 -22.35 -43.27
CA VAL A 41 25.26 -22.22 -41.93
C VAL A 41 25.56 -23.60 -41.35
N PHE A 42 24.60 -24.51 -41.40
CA PHE A 42 24.78 -25.90 -40.99
C PHE A 42 25.92 -26.57 -41.75
N ARG A 43 25.98 -26.44 -43.08
CA ARG A 43 27.02 -27.06 -43.92
C ARG A 43 28.41 -26.54 -43.57
N ILE A 44 28.55 -25.25 -43.27
CA ILE A 44 29.81 -24.63 -42.85
C ILE A 44 30.23 -25.17 -41.49
N LEU A 45 29.37 -25.06 -40.49
CA LEU A 45 29.66 -25.51 -39.12
C LEU A 45 29.94 -27.02 -39.06
N HIS A 46 29.15 -27.84 -39.74
CA HIS A 46 29.34 -29.28 -39.80
C HIS A 46 30.70 -29.65 -40.44
N LYS A 47 31.08 -28.97 -41.52
CA LYS A 47 32.39 -29.16 -42.16
C LYS A 47 33.55 -28.77 -41.24
N ASP A 48 33.40 -27.71 -40.45
CA ASP A 48 34.43 -27.29 -39.51
C ASP A 48 34.49 -28.22 -38.28
N LEU A 49 33.35 -28.72 -37.80
CA LEU A 49 33.29 -29.75 -36.76
C LEU A 49 34.01 -31.03 -37.20
N GLN A 50 33.80 -31.50 -38.43
CA GLN A 50 34.52 -32.67 -38.98
C GLN A 50 36.05 -32.49 -39.00
N ARG A 51 36.52 -31.24 -39.10
CA ARG A 51 37.95 -30.88 -39.12
C ARG A 51 38.49 -30.56 -37.73
N SER A 52 37.62 -30.47 -36.73
CA SER A 52 38.00 -30.14 -35.37
C SER A 52 38.88 -31.25 -34.77
N PRO A 53 40.01 -30.90 -34.13
CA PRO A 53 40.85 -31.87 -33.44
C PRO A 53 40.21 -32.41 -32.14
N LEU A 54 39.14 -31.78 -31.66
CA LEU A 54 38.42 -32.13 -30.43
C LEU A 54 37.16 -32.94 -30.76
N GLU A 55 37.30 -34.25 -30.80
CA GLU A 55 36.19 -35.21 -31.04
C GLU A 55 35.35 -34.90 -32.28
N GLY A 56 35.98 -34.32 -33.30
CA GLY A 56 35.29 -33.73 -34.45
C GLY A 56 34.36 -34.69 -35.19
N LYS A 57 34.66 -35.99 -35.21
CA LYS A 57 33.79 -36.99 -35.81
C LYS A 57 32.50 -37.21 -35.01
N THR A 58 32.61 -37.44 -33.70
CA THR A 58 31.45 -37.65 -32.82
C THR A 58 30.56 -36.41 -32.79
N ARG A 59 31.18 -35.23 -32.66
CA ARG A 59 30.47 -33.95 -32.68
C ARG A 59 29.75 -33.68 -34.00
N ALA A 60 30.40 -33.99 -35.13
CA ALA A 60 29.76 -33.90 -36.43
C ALA A 60 28.57 -34.86 -36.57
N GLU A 61 28.70 -36.11 -36.09
CA GLU A 61 27.61 -37.10 -36.08
C GLU A 61 26.41 -36.64 -35.22
N VAL A 62 26.66 -36.07 -34.03
CA VAL A 62 25.63 -35.48 -33.16
C VAL A 62 24.98 -34.26 -33.82
N PHE A 63 25.77 -33.37 -34.42
CA PHE A 63 25.21 -32.19 -35.09
C PHE A 63 24.36 -32.57 -36.30
N GLU A 64 24.75 -33.57 -37.08
CA GLU A 64 23.94 -34.10 -38.19
C GLU A 64 22.60 -34.68 -37.72
N ALA A 65 22.54 -35.29 -36.53
CA ALA A 65 21.29 -35.77 -35.95
C ALA A 65 20.30 -34.63 -35.65
N HIS A 66 20.79 -33.42 -35.38
CA HIS A 66 20.00 -32.22 -35.10
C HIS A 66 19.88 -31.26 -36.29
N LYS A 67 20.25 -31.70 -37.51
CA LYS A 67 20.25 -30.85 -38.69
C LYS A 67 18.92 -30.13 -38.89
N ALA A 68 17.81 -30.86 -38.85
CA ALA A 68 16.48 -30.31 -39.16
C ALA A 68 16.12 -29.16 -38.21
N ASP A 69 16.19 -29.42 -36.89
CA ASP A 69 15.86 -28.45 -35.85
C ASP A 69 16.77 -27.22 -35.94
N PHE A 70 18.09 -27.44 -36.08
CA PHE A 70 19.05 -26.34 -36.23
C PHE A 70 18.78 -25.48 -37.47
N THR A 71 18.55 -26.11 -38.63
CA THR A 71 18.27 -25.37 -39.87
C THR A 71 16.96 -24.60 -39.78
N ALA A 72 15.91 -25.21 -39.23
CA ALA A 72 14.60 -24.57 -39.07
C ALA A 72 14.68 -23.36 -38.12
N ALA A 73 15.40 -23.49 -37.01
CA ALA A 73 15.59 -22.40 -36.07
C ALA A 73 16.40 -21.24 -36.68
N ILE A 74 17.48 -21.53 -37.41
CA ILE A 74 18.25 -20.48 -38.10
C ILE A 74 17.41 -19.81 -39.18
N ASP A 75 16.66 -20.56 -39.99
CA ASP A 75 15.81 -19.98 -41.05
C ASP A 75 14.63 -19.18 -40.48
N ALA A 76 14.13 -19.54 -39.29
CA ALA A 76 13.11 -18.78 -38.59
C ALA A 76 13.64 -17.43 -38.08
N ILE A 77 14.88 -17.41 -37.59
CA ILE A 77 15.55 -16.17 -37.14
C ILE A 77 15.96 -15.31 -38.34
N PHE A 78 16.54 -15.91 -39.38
CA PHE A 78 17.13 -15.24 -40.54
C PHE A 78 16.35 -15.60 -41.82
N PRO A 79 15.12 -15.11 -42.01
CA PRO A 79 14.31 -15.46 -43.17
C PRO A 79 14.91 -14.91 -44.46
N ASP A 80 14.80 -15.68 -45.55
CA ASP A 80 15.35 -15.31 -46.88
C ASP A 80 14.96 -13.89 -47.34
N ALA A 81 13.74 -13.45 -47.01
CA ALA A 81 13.22 -12.14 -47.37
C ALA A 81 13.94 -10.96 -46.69
N GLN A 82 14.65 -11.21 -45.58
CA GLN A 82 15.35 -10.18 -44.81
C GLN A 82 16.87 -10.22 -45.01
N LEU A 83 17.43 -11.20 -45.71
CA LEU A 83 18.89 -11.33 -45.86
C LEU A 83 19.56 -10.08 -46.43
N ASP A 84 18.91 -9.36 -47.36
CA ASP A 84 19.41 -8.09 -47.88
C ASP A 84 19.46 -6.99 -46.79
N ALA A 85 18.44 -6.92 -45.92
CA ALA A 85 18.40 -5.96 -44.82
C ALA A 85 19.46 -6.28 -43.76
N ILE A 86 19.68 -7.57 -43.49
CA ILE A 86 20.71 -8.07 -42.56
C ILE A 86 22.11 -7.78 -43.11
N ASP A 87 22.34 -7.98 -44.41
CA ASP A 87 23.60 -7.60 -45.07
C ASP A 87 23.86 -6.09 -44.93
N GLN A 88 22.84 -5.26 -45.18
CA GLN A 88 22.96 -3.82 -44.96
C GLN A 88 23.24 -3.46 -43.50
N LEU A 89 22.57 -4.11 -42.54
CA LEU A 89 22.83 -3.91 -41.12
C LEU A 89 24.29 -4.26 -40.77
N MET A 90 24.77 -5.43 -41.19
CA MET A 90 26.16 -5.86 -40.96
C MET A 90 27.16 -4.87 -41.56
N LEU A 91 26.90 -4.34 -42.76
CA LEU A 91 27.70 -3.28 -43.38
C LEU A 91 27.68 -1.96 -42.59
N ARG A 92 26.55 -1.62 -41.95
CA ARG A 92 26.43 -0.41 -41.13
C ARG A 92 27.04 -0.58 -39.74
N MET A 93 27.11 -1.80 -39.20
CA MET A 93 27.81 -2.12 -37.95
C MET A 93 29.34 -2.16 -38.09
N MET A 94 29.86 -2.10 -39.32
CA MET A 94 31.29 -2.07 -39.63
C MET A 94 32.13 -1.08 -38.80
N PRO A 95 31.70 0.19 -38.60
CA PRO A 95 32.45 1.16 -37.81
C PRO A 95 32.68 0.72 -36.36
N PHE A 96 31.84 -0.15 -35.79
CA PHE A 96 32.00 -0.64 -34.42
C PHE A 96 33.15 -1.63 -34.26
N TYR A 97 33.56 -2.28 -35.36
CA TYR A 97 34.81 -3.05 -35.39
C TYR A 97 36.00 -2.10 -35.46
N ASP A 98 35.91 -1.06 -36.30
CA ASP A 98 36.97 -0.06 -36.46
C ASP A 98 37.21 0.77 -35.19
N SER A 99 36.17 1.02 -34.40
CA SER A 99 36.25 1.73 -33.12
C SER A 99 36.67 0.82 -31.95
N GLU A 100 36.86 -0.48 -32.19
CA GLU A 100 37.12 -1.52 -31.19
C GLU A 100 35.96 -1.75 -30.18
N LEU A 101 34.76 -1.21 -30.43
CA LEU A 101 33.60 -1.35 -29.53
C LEU A 101 33.15 -2.81 -29.40
N ILE A 102 32.89 -3.48 -30.53
CA ILE A 102 32.52 -4.92 -30.52
C ILE A 102 33.69 -5.79 -30.04
N PRO A 103 34.93 -5.67 -30.60
CA PRO A 103 36.06 -6.46 -30.13
C PRO A 103 36.34 -6.29 -28.63
N GLY A 104 36.28 -5.05 -28.12
CA GLY A 104 36.48 -4.75 -26.71
C GLY A 104 35.45 -5.44 -25.81
N LEU A 105 34.17 -5.41 -26.19
CA LEU A 105 33.10 -6.09 -25.44
C LEU A 105 33.26 -7.61 -25.48
N VAL A 106 33.58 -8.17 -26.64
CA VAL A 106 33.84 -9.60 -26.84
C VAL A 106 35.03 -10.08 -25.99
N ARG A 107 36.10 -9.30 -25.91
CA ARG A 107 37.25 -9.60 -25.04
C ARG A 107 36.87 -9.58 -23.56
N LYS A 108 36.01 -8.65 -23.12
CA LYS A 108 35.45 -8.67 -21.74
C LYS A 108 34.60 -9.91 -21.50
N LEU A 109 33.73 -10.28 -22.44
CA LEU A 109 32.94 -11.51 -22.35
C LEU A 109 33.84 -12.76 -22.25
N ALA A 110 34.95 -12.79 -22.99
CA ALA A 110 35.91 -13.88 -22.86
C ALA A 110 36.55 -13.94 -21.47
N VAL A 111 36.81 -12.81 -20.80
CA VAL A 111 37.25 -12.79 -19.40
C VAL A 111 36.15 -13.33 -18.46
N VAL A 112 34.89 -12.92 -18.66
CA VAL A 112 33.75 -13.43 -17.87
C VAL A 112 33.59 -14.95 -18.02
N LEU A 113 33.72 -15.48 -19.24
CA LEU A 113 33.65 -16.93 -19.50
C LEU A 113 34.83 -17.69 -18.89
N ASP A 114 36.01 -17.08 -18.84
CA ASP A 114 37.18 -17.63 -18.15
C ASP A 114 36.93 -17.76 -16.64
N GLU A 115 36.36 -16.72 -16.03
CA GLU A 115 35.97 -16.74 -14.62
C GLU A 115 34.88 -17.78 -14.35
N MET A 116 33.83 -17.82 -15.17
CA MET A 116 32.77 -18.82 -15.09
C MET A 116 33.31 -20.26 -15.18
N ALA A 117 34.28 -20.52 -16.07
CA ALA A 117 34.90 -21.85 -16.18
C ALA A 117 35.64 -22.29 -14.90
N THR A 118 36.07 -21.33 -14.08
CA THR A 118 36.78 -21.60 -12.81
C THR A 118 35.89 -21.50 -11.58
N ASP A 119 34.64 -21.06 -11.71
CA ASP A 119 33.70 -20.87 -10.62
C ASP A 119 32.81 -22.12 -10.44
N GLU A 120 33.26 -23.06 -9.60
CA GLU A 120 32.53 -24.32 -9.40
C GLU A 120 31.13 -24.12 -8.80
N PRO A 121 30.92 -23.28 -7.77
CA PRO A 121 29.58 -23.00 -7.25
C PRO A 121 28.61 -22.51 -8.34
N LEU A 122 29.03 -21.59 -9.21
CA LEU A 122 28.22 -21.12 -10.33
C LEU A 122 27.87 -22.24 -11.31
N LEU A 123 28.84 -23.08 -11.67
CA LEU A 123 28.62 -24.19 -12.60
C LEU A 123 27.69 -25.25 -12.02
N GLU A 124 27.77 -25.52 -10.72
CA GLU A 124 26.82 -26.35 -10.00
C GLU A 124 25.43 -25.71 -9.95
N ALA A 125 25.33 -24.39 -9.75
CA ALA A 125 24.08 -23.65 -9.79
C ALA A 125 23.38 -23.78 -11.16
N PHE A 126 24.12 -23.63 -12.27
CA PHE A 126 23.56 -23.86 -13.61
C PHE A 126 23.09 -25.31 -13.82
N ALA A 127 23.83 -26.28 -13.27
CA ALA A 127 23.43 -27.68 -13.33
C ALA A 127 22.14 -27.96 -12.54
N ARG A 128 22.00 -27.37 -11.34
CA ARG A 128 20.77 -27.43 -10.53
C ARG A 128 19.59 -26.80 -11.26
N ILE A 129 19.72 -25.54 -11.70
CA ILE A 129 18.66 -24.81 -12.43
C ILE A 129 18.19 -25.60 -13.65
N GLY A 130 19.13 -26.18 -14.42
CA GLY A 130 18.79 -26.97 -15.61
C GLY A 130 18.25 -28.38 -15.34
N ALA A 131 18.30 -28.87 -14.10
CA ALA A 131 17.78 -30.19 -13.70
C ALA A 131 16.43 -30.11 -12.98
N ARG A 132 15.94 -28.89 -12.69
CA ARG A 132 14.71 -28.67 -11.95
C ARG A 132 13.47 -29.10 -12.75
N PRO A 133 12.45 -29.66 -12.06
CA PRO A 133 11.18 -29.98 -12.71
C PRO A 133 10.48 -28.72 -13.23
N SER A 134 9.71 -28.86 -14.31
CA SER A 134 8.88 -27.75 -14.82
C SER A 134 7.80 -27.35 -13.81
N LEU A 135 7.63 -26.04 -13.62
CA LEU A 135 6.57 -25.43 -12.78
C LEU A 135 5.31 -25.06 -13.55
N LEU A 136 5.37 -25.07 -14.89
CA LEU A 136 4.35 -24.50 -15.78
C LEU A 136 3.82 -25.55 -16.77
N GLN A 137 2.53 -25.44 -17.11
CA GLN A 137 1.81 -26.35 -18.03
C GLN A 137 2.15 -26.12 -19.51
N ASP A 138 2.45 -24.88 -19.89
CA ASP A 138 2.87 -24.44 -21.23
C ASP A 138 4.28 -23.84 -21.09
N PRO A 139 5.19 -23.95 -22.07
CA PRO A 139 6.45 -23.18 -22.10
C PRO A 139 6.21 -21.66 -22.25
N ALA A 140 5.59 -21.07 -21.24
CA ALA A 140 5.20 -19.66 -21.15
C ALA A 140 6.41 -18.71 -21.06
N GLN A 141 7.56 -19.18 -20.55
CA GLN A 141 8.78 -18.38 -20.41
C GLN A 141 9.23 -17.76 -21.74
N ALA A 142 9.15 -18.56 -22.81
CA ALA A 142 9.53 -18.17 -24.14
C ALA A 142 8.57 -17.13 -24.74
N ARG A 143 7.26 -17.28 -24.46
CA ARG A 143 6.23 -16.35 -24.95
C ARG A 143 6.24 -15.01 -24.22
N ALA A 144 6.62 -14.97 -22.95
CA ALA A 144 6.74 -13.72 -22.21
C ALA A 144 7.88 -12.83 -22.74
N LEU A 145 9.03 -13.41 -23.08
CA LEU A 145 10.10 -12.68 -23.76
C LEU A 145 9.65 -12.23 -25.16
N ALA A 146 8.99 -13.09 -25.93
CA ALA A 146 8.42 -12.70 -27.22
C ALA A 146 7.46 -11.51 -27.09
N LEU A 147 6.65 -11.44 -26.02
CA LEU A 147 5.76 -10.32 -25.76
C LEU A 147 6.50 -8.98 -25.66
N VAL A 148 7.64 -8.93 -24.96
CA VAL A 148 8.48 -7.72 -24.89
C VAL A 148 8.94 -7.31 -26.29
N PHE A 149 9.36 -8.28 -27.11
CA PHE A 149 9.87 -8.04 -28.46
C PHE A 149 8.77 -7.73 -29.50
N ASP A 150 7.52 -8.09 -29.22
CA ASP A 150 6.36 -7.78 -30.05
C ASP A 150 5.82 -6.35 -29.82
N PHE A 151 6.42 -5.58 -28.88
CA PHE A 151 6.05 -4.19 -28.65
C PHE A 151 6.41 -3.31 -29.85
N GLN A 152 5.41 -2.70 -30.49
CA GLN A 152 5.58 -1.98 -31.76
C GLN A 152 6.57 -0.80 -31.68
N ARG A 153 6.72 -0.19 -30.51
CA ARG A 153 7.62 0.96 -30.27
C ARG A 153 8.87 0.55 -29.49
N LEU A 154 9.24 -0.74 -29.48
CA LEU A 154 10.40 -1.23 -28.74
C LEU A 154 11.69 -0.51 -29.11
N GLN A 155 11.89 -0.17 -30.38
CA GLN A 155 13.06 0.59 -30.81
C GLN A 155 13.11 1.98 -30.18
N GLU A 156 12.01 2.74 -30.25
CA GLU A 156 11.92 4.07 -29.61
C GLU A 156 12.11 3.99 -28.10
N LEU A 157 11.53 2.97 -27.45
CA LEU A 157 11.73 2.71 -26.03
C LEU A 157 13.19 2.36 -25.71
N SER A 158 13.82 1.49 -26.49
CA SER A 158 15.23 1.12 -26.34
C SER A 158 16.15 2.32 -26.51
N ASP A 159 15.88 3.19 -27.49
CA ASP A 159 16.63 4.43 -27.72
C ASP A 159 16.50 5.39 -26.53
N LEU A 160 15.27 5.56 -26.04
CA LEU A 160 15.00 6.38 -24.87
C LEU A 160 15.73 5.86 -23.62
N LEU A 161 15.60 4.55 -23.34
CA LEU A 161 16.23 3.90 -22.19
C LEU A 161 17.75 3.98 -22.26
N THR A 162 18.34 3.61 -23.40
CA THR A 162 19.80 3.61 -23.57
C THR A 162 20.37 5.03 -23.52
N ALA A 163 19.71 6.02 -24.14
CA ALA A 163 20.12 7.42 -24.06
C ALA A 163 20.10 7.95 -22.62
N GLY A 164 19.06 7.64 -21.85
CA GLY A 164 18.94 8.05 -20.45
C GLY A 164 20.00 7.40 -19.57
N LEU A 165 20.18 6.09 -19.70
CA LEU A 165 21.15 5.36 -18.92
C LEU A 165 22.60 5.79 -19.23
N LEU A 166 22.93 6.07 -20.49
CA LEU A 166 24.25 6.56 -20.89
C LEU A 166 24.50 8.01 -20.45
N ALA A 167 23.51 8.89 -20.56
CA ALA A 167 23.65 10.28 -20.10
C ALA A 167 23.86 10.41 -18.58
N HIS A 168 23.63 9.32 -17.84
CA HIS A 168 23.75 9.23 -16.39
C HIS A 168 24.72 8.14 -15.93
N ASP A 169 25.65 7.69 -16.78
CA ASP A 169 26.67 6.69 -16.39
C ASP A 169 27.98 7.32 -15.86
N GLY A 170 28.06 8.63 -15.77
CA GLY A 170 29.20 9.37 -15.24
C GLY A 170 30.38 9.51 -16.22
N LEU A 171 30.19 9.17 -17.50
CA LEU A 171 31.21 9.26 -18.54
C LEU A 171 30.83 10.26 -19.65
N PRO A 172 31.68 11.27 -19.95
CA PRO A 172 32.96 11.60 -19.30
C PRO A 172 32.79 12.18 -17.89
N ALA A 173 33.87 12.13 -17.10
CA ALA A 173 33.85 12.59 -15.70
C ALA A 173 33.31 14.02 -15.54
N GLY A 174 32.29 14.17 -14.69
CA GLY A 174 31.61 15.45 -14.43
C GLY A 174 30.10 15.42 -14.69
N GLU A 175 29.60 14.37 -15.34
CA GLU A 175 28.18 14.10 -15.52
C GLU A 175 27.59 13.32 -14.33
N SER A 176 26.25 13.16 -14.31
CA SER A 176 25.59 12.31 -13.32
C SER A 176 26.05 10.86 -13.46
N ASP A 177 26.29 10.17 -12.35
CA ASP A 177 26.66 8.76 -12.29
C ASP A 177 25.52 7.85 -11.80
N ALA A 178 24.27 8.32 -11.87
CA ALA A 178 23.10 7.59 -11.35
C ALA A 178 23.02 6.13 -11.85
N THR A 179 23.23 5.87 -13.14
CA THR A 179 23.23 4.52 -13.71
C THR A 179 24.26 3.62 -13.04
N LEU A 180 25.52 4.08 -12.93
CA LEU A 180 26.56 3.27 -12.29
C LEU A 180 26.37 3.16 -10.78
N ARG A 181 25.77 4.15 -10.10
CA ARG A 181 25.41 4.03 -8.69
C ARG A 181 24.33 2.97 -8.47
N LEU A 182 23.35 2.87 -9.36
CA LEU A 182 22.33 1.82 -9.31
C LEU A 182 22.96 0.43 -9.51
N VAL A 183 23.82 0.28 -10.53
CA VAL A 183 24.55 -0.96 -10.79
C VAL A 183 25.47 -1.33 -9.63
N ALA A 184 26.18 -0.36 -9.04
CA ALA A 184 27.01 -0.58 -7.85
C ALA A 184 26.18 -1.06 -6.66
N SER A 185 25.03 -0.43 -6.42
CA SER A 185 24.11 -0.82 -5.34
C SER A 185 23.58 -2.23 -5.53
N ALA A 186 23.24 -2.61 -6.77
CA ALA A 186 22.81 -3.97 -7.09
C ALA A 186 23.96 -4.98 -6.92
N ALA A 187 25.18 -4.64 -7.35
CA ALA A 187 26.36 -5.48 -7.15
C ALA A 187 26.67 -5.69 -5.66
N GLU A 188 26.60 -4.63 -4.85
CA GLU A 188 26.83 -4.71 -3.40
C GLU A 188 25.75 -5.58 -2.72
N PHE A 189 24.47 -5.39 -3.05
CA PHE A 189 23.38 -6.24 -2.55
C PHE A 189 23.58 -7.72 -2.89
N LEU A 190 23.94 -8.02 -4.15
CA LEU A 190 24.20 -9.40 -4.59
C LEU A 190 25.46 -10.01 -3.94
N ALA A 191 26.46 -9.19 -3.59
CA ALA A 191 27.67 -9.64 -2.92
C ALA A 191 27.46 -9.91 -1.42
N GLU A 192 26.62 -9.10 -0.76
CA GLU A 192 26.34 -9.16 0.68
C GLU A 192 25.20 -10.11 1.05
N SER A 193 24.45 -10.61 0.07
CA SER A 193 23.40 -11.60 0.28
C SER A 193 23.96 -12.88 0.94
N GLU A 194 23.20 -13.46 1.88
CA GLU A 194 23.56 -14.68 2.61
C GLU A 194 22.43 -15.72 2.53
N LEU A 195 22.77 -17.00 2.70
CA LEU A 195 21.78 -18.06 2.84
C LEU A 195 21.13 -17.96 4.22
N THR A 196 19.82 -17.72 4.25
CA THR A 196 19.01 -17.75 5.46
C THR A 196 18.62 -19.18 5.81
N GLY A 197 18.25 -20.00 4.82
CA GLY A 197 17.67 -21.32 5.03
C GLY A 197 16.36 -21.31 5.85
N ASP A 198 15.79 -20.13 6.10
CA ASP A 198 14.59 -19.98 6.93
C ASP A 198 13.35 -20.27 6.07
N PRO A 199 12.55 -21.31 6.41
CA PRO A 199 11.29 -21.57 5.71
C PRO A 199 10.28 -20.44 5.87
N ASN A 200 10.46 -19.56 6.86
CA ASN A 200 9.58 -18.45 7.20
C ASN A 200 10.06 -17.10 6.66
N ARG A 201 11.09 -17.07 5.82
CA ARG A 201 11.62 -15.83 5.25
C ARG A 201 10.58 -15.07 4.43
N PHE A 202 10.81 -13.76 4.25
CA PHE A 202 9.87 -12.87 3.58
C PHE A 202 9.49 -13.32 2.17
N SER A 203 10.45 -13.78 1.37
CA SER A 203 10.17 -14.21 -0.02
C SER A 203 9.24 -15.42 -0.09
N VAL A 204 9.37 -16.39 0.83
CA VAL A 204 8.44 -17.53 0.91
C VAL A 204 7.07 -17.08 1.37
N THR A 205 7.01 -16.23 2.40
CA THR A 205 5.74 -15.69 2.90
C THR A 205 5.00 -14.90 1.81
N LEU A 206 5.73 -14.05 1.07
CA LEU A 206 5.21 -13.29 -0.07
C LEU A 206 4.74 -14.23 -1.19
N MET A 207 5.51 -15.26 -1.54
CA MET A 207 5.10 -16.22 -2.58
C MET A 207 3.82 -16.97 -2.19
N ASN A 208 3.71 -17.42 -0.94
CA ASN A 208 2.50 -18.08 -0.43
C ASN A 208 1.29 -17.13 -0.46
N LEU A 209 1.49 -15.88 -0.04
CA LEU A 209 0.47 -14.84 -0.09
C LEU A 209 0.00 -14.57 -1.54
N LEU A 210 0.95 -14.36 -2.45
CA LEU A 210 0.68 -14.09 -3.88
C LEU A 210 0.02 -15.27 -4.60
N THR A 211 0.18 -16.50 -4.11
CA THR A 211 -0.38 -17.72 -4.69
C THR A 211 -1.58 -18.27 -3.92
N THR A 212 -2.12 -17.49 -2.97
CA THR A 212 -3.34 -17.84 -2.25
C THR A 212 -4.54 -17.80 -3.21
N ASP A 213 -5.23 -18.94 -3.36
CA ASP A 213 -6.45 -19.07 -4.17
C ASP A 213 -7.66 -18.61 -3.36
N ASP A 214 -8.45 -17.68 -3.91
CA ASP A 214 -9.72 -17.26 -3.35
C ASP A 214 -10.73 -16.98 -4.47
N PRO A 215 -11.99 -17.45 -4.37
CA PRO A 215 -13.04 -17.12 -5.34
C PRO A 215 -13.28 -15.61 -5.52
N ALA A 216 -12.98 -14.77 -4.53
CA ALA A 216 -13.10 -13.32 -4.65
C ALA A 216 -12.11 -12.69 -5.64
N PHE A 217 -11.03 -13.40 -5.97
CA PHE A 217 -10.07 -13.03 -7.01
C PHE A 217 -10.48 -13.50 -8.40
N GLU A 218 -11.58 -14.23 -8.54
CA GLU A 218 -12.04 -14.72 -9.83
C GLU A 218 -12.43 -13.53 -10.75
N PRO A 219 -11.95 -13.51 -12.01
CA PRO A 219 -12.37 -12.50 -12.98
C PRO A 219 -13.89 -12.51 -13.20
N ALA A 220 -14.49 -11.33 -13.34
CA ALA A 220 -15.93 -11.19 -13.60
C ALA A 220 -16.38 -11.75 -14.98
N ALA A 221 -15.45 -11.85 -15.94
CA ALA A 221 -15.68 -12.38 -17.27
C ALA A 221 -15.26 -13.85 -17.37
N SER A 222 -15.80 -14.58 -18.36
CA SER A 222 -15.34 -15.93 -18.69
C SER A 222 -13.84 -15.90 -19.02
N TYR A 223 -13.05 -16.72 -18.33
CA TYR A 223 -11.60 -16.83 -18.52
C TYR A 223 -11.17 -18.29 -18.69
N THR A 224 -9.95 -18.49 -19.19
CA THR A 224 -9.32 -19.81 -19.30
C THR A 224 -8.37 -19.98 -18.12
N PRO A 225 -8.54 -21.01 -17.26
CA PRO A 225 -7.65 -21.25 -16.13
C PRO A 225 -6.17 -21.36 -16.54
N ILE A 226 -5.28 -20.80 -15.71
CA ILE A 226 -3.83 -20.94 -15.87
C ILE A 226 -3.30 -21.73 -14.68
N PHE A 227 -3.05 -23.01 -14.88
CA PHE A 227 -2.54 -23.86 -13.81
C PHE A 227 -1.03 -23.72 -13.66
N VAL A 228 -0.62 -23.42 -12.43
CA VAL A 228 0.78 -23.49 -11.98
C VAL A 228 0.89 -24.32 -10.73
N VAL A 229 2.08 -24.84 -10.47
CA VAL A 229 2.33 -25.67 -9.29
C VAL A 229 2.94 -24.82 -8.21
N LYS A 230 2.31 -24.76 -7.03
CA LYS A 230 2.87 -24.08 -5.86
C LYS A 230 4.25 -24.60 -5.54
N VAL A 231 5.09 -23.74 -4.98
CA VAL A 231 6.47 -24.05 -4.66
C VAL A 231 6.70 -24.06 -3.16
N ASP A 232 7.58 -24.96 -2.70
CA ASP A 232 8.02 -25.02 -1.33
C ASP A 232 9.05 -23.92 -1.00
N SER A 233 9.57 -23.93 0.23
CA SER A 233 10.57 -22.96 0.70
C SER A 233 11.92 -23.06 -0.03
N ARG A 234 12.14 -24.05 -0.90
CA ARG A 234 13.35 -24.24 -1.73
C ARG A 234 13.11 -23.81 -3.18
N GLY A 235 11.88 -23.40 -3.51
CA GLY A 235 11.46 -23.09 -4.88
C GLY A 235 11.19 -24.34 -5.73
N LEU A 236 10.93 -25.49 -5.10
CA LEU A 236 10.64 -26.76 -5.78
C LEU A 236 9.14 -27.05 -5.78
N PRO A 237 8.62 -27.85 -6.75
CA PRO A 237 7.22 -28.23 -6.78
C PRO A 237 6.74 -28.81 -5.44
N MET A 238 5.71 -28.21 -4.86
CA MET A 238 5.16 -28.65 -3.59
C MET A 238 4.34 -29.93 -3.79
N VAL A 239 4.81 -31.04 -3.21
CA VAL A 239 4.11 -32.33 -3.26
C VAL A 239 2.82 -32.25 -2.47
N LYS A 240 1.72 -32.69 -3.08
CA LYS A 240 0.41 -32.65 -2.42
C LYS A 240 0.34 -33.71 -1.33
N LEU A 241 0.15 -33.26 -0.10
CA LEU A 241 -0.05 -34.13 1.07
C LEU A 241 -1.30 -34.98 0.91
N ASN A 242 -1.31 -36.17 1.51
CA ASN A 242 -2.50 -37.02 1.58
C ASN A 242 -3.49 -36.53 2.68
N ASP A 243 -4.65 -37.17 2.81
CA ASP A 243 -5.66 -36.83 3.83
C ASP A 243 -5.15 -36.95 5.29
N LEU A 244 -4.01 -37.61 5.52
CA LEU A 244 -3.36 -37.74 6.83
C LEU A 244 -2.31 -36.64 7.09
N GLY A 245 -2.02 -35.79 6.10
CA GLY A 245 -0.97 -34.78 6.17
C GLY A 245 0.43 -35.30 5.83
N ASP A 246 0.58 -36.55 5.38
CA ASP A 246 1.88 -37.13 5.03
C ASP A 246 2.19 -37.03 3.53
N ILE A 247 3.48 -37.04 3.18
CA ILE A 247 3.95 -37.13 1.78
C ILE A 247 3.62 -38.53 1.20
N PRO A 248 2.80 -38.62 0.13
CA PRO A 248 2.40 -39.91 -0.42
C PRO A 248 3.49 -40.56 -1.30
N PRO A 249 3.65 -41.90 -1.26
CA PRO A 249 4.51 -42.63 -2.20
C PRO A 249 4.13 -42.33 -3.66
N PRO A 250 5.08 -42.21 -4.61
CA PRO A 250 6.47 -42.66 -4.51
C PRO A 250 7.44 -41.68 -3.85
N PHE A 251 7.03 -40.43 -3.58
CA PHE A 251 7.83 -39.44 -2.87
C PHE A 251 8.16 -39.91 -1.44
N ALA A 252 9.28 -39.44 -0.91
CA ALA A 252 9.74 -39.76 0.44
C ALA A 252 10.09 -38.49 1.20
N ASP A 253 9.86 -38.53 2.51
CA ASP A 253 10.37 -37.59 3.51
C ASP A 253 11.13 -38.46 4.54
N LEU A 254 12.43 -38.65 4.32
CA LEU A 254 13.28 -39.53 5.13
C LEU A 254 13.93 -38.79 6.31
N ASP A 255 14.01 -37.46 6.27
CA ASP A 255 14.60 -36.63 7.32
C ASP A 255 13.56 -35.98 8.25
N GLY A 256 12.28 -36.03 7.90
CA GLY A 256 11.14 -35.61 8.71
C GLY A 256 10.96 -34.10 8.75
N ASP A 257 11.30 -33.42 7.65
CA ASP A 257 11.15 -31.96 7.51
C ASP A 257 9.81 -31.55 6.88
N ASP A 258 8.90 -32.50 6.67
CA ASP A 258 7.59 -32.36 6.01
C ASP A 258 7.70 -31.94 4.53
N LEU A 259 8.88 -32.06 3.92
CA LEU A 259 9.14 -31.80 2.50
C LEU A 259 9.63 -33.08 1.81
N ALA A 260 9.42 -33.13 0.49
CA ALA A 260 9.91 -34.27 -0.28
C ALA A 260 11.44 -34.18 -0.41
N ASP A 261 12.12 -35.30 -0.15
CA ASP A 261 13.55 -35.43 -0.28
C ASP A 261 14.02 -35.17 -1.70
N VAL A 262 15.15 -34.49 -1.82
CA VAL A 262 15.83 -34.25 -3.08
C VAL A 262 17.31 -34.60 -3.01
N ASP A 263 17.89 -34.90 -4.17
CA ASP A 263 19.34 -35.09 -4.29
C ASP A 263 20.09 -33.75 -4.37
N SER A 264 21.42 -33.79 -4.58
CA SER A 264 22.24 -32.58 -4.69
C SER A 264 21.95 -31.72 -5.93
N LEU A 265 21.12 -32.20 -6.86
CA LEU A 265 20.67 -31.51 -8.06
C LEU A 265 19.19 -31.10 -7.98
N ASP A 266 18.61 -31.12 -6.78
CA ASP A 266 17.20 -30.80 -6.51
C ASP A 266 16.20 -31.73 -7.21
N ARG A 267 16.57 -32.99 -7.45
CA ARG A 267 15.67 -34.00 -8.04
C ARG A 267 15.04 -34.85 -6.96
N PHE A 268 13.73 -35.09 -7.05
CA PHE A 268 12.99 -35.88 -6.08
C PHE A 268 13.54 -37.30 -5.92
N VAL A 269 13.67 -37.74 -4.66
CA VAL A 269 14.11 -39.08 -4.27
C VAL A 269 12.91 -39.88 -3.79
N GLY A 270 12.76 -41.10 -4.32
CA GLY A 270 11.72 -42.02 -3.90
C GLY A 270 12.10 -42.82 -2.66
N LEU A 271 11.11 -43.53 -2.08
CA LEU A 271 11.30 -44.35 -0.87
C LEU A 271 12.39 -45.43 -0.99
N ASP A 272 12.70 -45.88 -2.21
CA ASP A 272 13.73 -46.88 -2.50
C ASP A 272 15.11 -46.25 -2.81
N GLY A 273 15.23 -44.92 -2.70
CA GLY A 273 16.40 -44.14 -3.06
C GLY A 273 16.57 -43.91 -4.57
N SER A 274 15.58 -44.30 -5.39
CA SER A 274 15.58 -44.01 -6.82
C SER A 274 15.25 -42.54 -7.09
N LEU A 275 15.78 -42.00 -8.19
CA LEU A 275 15.45 -40.66 -8.64
C LEU A 275 14.12 -40.67 -9.39
N LEU A 276 13.22 -39.76 -9.03
CA LEU A 276 11.93 -39.61 -9.66
C LEU A 276 11.98 -38.49 -10.70
N GLN A 277 11.82 -38.82 -11.98
CA GLN A 277 11.44 -37.80 -12.97
C GLN A 277 9.95 -37.54 -12.86
N ALA A 278 9.62 -36.41 -12.22
CA ALA A 278 8.27 -36.01 -11.88
C ALA A 278 8.07 -34.53 -12.25
N ASP A 279 8.10 -34.22 -13.54
CA ASP A 279 7.62 -32.92 -14.01
C ASP A 279 6.15 -32.78 -13.64
N ALA A 280 5.75 -31.59 -13.20
CA ALA A 280 4.39 -31.41 -12.70
C ALA A 280 3.34 -31.44 -13.83
N PHE A 281 3.78 -31.10 -15.04
CA PHE A 281 2.95 -31.09 -16.24
C PHE A 281 3.60 -31.88 -17.37
N GLY A 282 2.78 -32.52 -18.19
CA GLY A 282 3.24 -33.33 -19.31
C GLY A 282 2.11 -33.73 -20.25
N SER A 283 2.47 -34.50 -21.29
CA SER A 283 1.49 -34.96 -22.28
C SER A 283 0.50 -35.95 -21.67
N PRO A 284 -0.81 -35.74 -21.82
CA PRO A 284 -1.85 -36.63 -21.29
C PRO A 284 -1.61 -38.10 -21.65
N GLY A 285 -1.73 -38.99 -20.65
CA GLY A 285 -1.57 -40.44 -20.82
C GLY A 285 -0.13 -40.95 -20.88
N VAL A 286 0.88 -40.06 -20.84
CA VAL A 286 2.29 -40.47 -20.70
C VAL A 286 2.57 -40.87 -19.25
N THR A 287 3.30 -41.98 -19.07
CA THR A 287 3.70 -42.48 -17.74
C THR A 287 5.03 -41.84 -17.34
N ALA A 288 5.07 -41.26 -16.14
CA ALA A 288 6.26 -40.70 -15.51
C ALA A 288 6.94 -41.74 -14.59
N SER A 289 8.00 -41.34 -13.87
CA SER A 289 8.67 -42.22 -12.90
C SER A 289 7.76 -42.60 -11.73
N GLY A 290 8.10 -43.68 -11.02
CA GLY A 290 7.36 -44.10 -9.82
C GLY A 290 5.93 -44.57 -10.06
N GLY A 291 5.55 -44.89 -11.31
CA GLY A 291 4.22 -45.35 -11.68
C GLY A 291 3.16 -44.25 -11.80
N MET A 292 3.56 -42.98 -11.77
CA MET A 292 2.69 -41.83 -11.96
C MET A 292 2.36 -41.62 -13.45
N SER A 293 1.28 -40.91 -13.77
CA SER A 293 0.88 -40.62 -15.16
C SER A 293 0.21 -39.27 -15.28
N TYR A 294 0.33 -38.61 -16.43
CA TYR A 294 -0.36 -37.34 -16.67
C TYR A 294 -1.83 -37.55 -16.99
N ASP A 295 -2.71 -36.79 -16.34
CA ASP A 295 -4.16 -36.85 -16.53
C ASP A 295 -4.63 -36.14 -17.81
N ALA A 296 -5.95 -35.99 -17.99
CA ALA A 296 -6.52 -35.33 -19.17
C ALA A 296 -6.20 -33.82 -19.24
N ALA A 297 -5.92 -33.19 -18.10
CA ALA A 297 -5.45 -31.80 -18.01
C ALA A 297 -3.91 -31.72 -18.15
N GLY A 298 -3.21 -32.85 -18.28
CA GLY A 298 -1.76 -32.89 -18.35
C GLY A 298 -1.08 -32.72 -16.99
N GLN A 299 -1.81 -32.78 -15.87
CA GLN A 299 -1.25 -32.74 -14.52
C GLN A 299 -0.72 -34.10 -14.12
N LEU A 300 0.41 -34.13 -13.39
CA LEU A 300 0.96 -35.39 -12.89
C LEU A 300 0.03 -35.99 -11.83
N PHE A 301 -0.52 -37.16 -12.09
CA PHE A 301 -1.42 -37.88 -11.19
C PHE A 301 -0.68 -38.98 -10.44
N ASN A 302 -0.85 -38.99 -9.11
CA ASN A 302 -0.34 -40.04 -8.24
C ASN A 302 -1.43 -41.11 -7.98
N PRO A 303 -1.32 -42.30 -8.59
CA PRO A 303 -2.33 -43.34 -8.43
C PRO A 303 -2.38 -43.95 -7.01
N ASN A 304 -1.30 -43.88 -6.23
CA ASN A 304 -1.26 -44.45 -4.88
C ASN A 304 -2.10 -43.64 -3.89
N ALA A 305 -2.21 -42.32 -4.12
CA ALA A 305 -3.01 -41.39 -3.32
C ALA A 305 -4.32 -40.98 -4.02
N ALA A 306 -4.55 -41.43 -5.25
CA ALA A 306 -5.70 -41.08 -6.08
C ALA A 306 -5.93 -39.56 -6.23
N GLN A 307 -4.84 -38.79 -6.33
CA GLN A 307 -4.87 -37.33 -6.43
C GLN A 307 -3.75 -36.80 -7.35
N ALA A 308 -3.78 -35.50 -7.65
CA ALA A 308 -2.63 -34.81 -8.26
C ALA A 308 -1.39 -34.98 -7.37
N ALA A 309 -0.23 -35.20 -7.99
CA ALA A 309 1.04 -35.41 -7.29
C ALA A 309 1.53 -34.12 -6.60
N PHE A 310 1.25 -32.96 -7.20
CA PHE A 310 1.65 -31.66 -6.70
C PHE A 310 0.44 -30.76 -6.40
N GLU A 311 0.65 -29.73 -5.59
CA GLU A 311 -0.36 -28.72 -5.32
C GLU A 311 -0.43 -27.71 -6.46
N VAL A 312 -1.56 -27.70 -7.17
CA VAL A 312 -1.80 -26.89 -8.36
C VAL A 312 -2.80 -25.80 -8.03
N VAL A 313 -2.55 -24.58 -8.50
CA VAL A 313 -3.42 -23.42 -8.36
C VAL A 313 -3.68 -22.75 -9.70
N ASP A 314 -4.87 -22.18 -9.87
CA ASP A 314 -5.20 -21.31 -11.00
C ASP A 314 -4.74 -19.88 -10.72
N LEU A 315 -3.75 -19.39 -11.45
CA LEU A 315 -3.20 -18.04 -11.26
C LEU A 315 -4.24 -16.92 -11.39
N HIS A 316 -5.30 -17.12 -12.17
CA HIS A 316 -6.32 -16.08 -12.29
C HIS A 316 -7.12 -15.87 -11.01
N ARG A 317 -7.17 -16.88 -10.13
CA ARG A 317 -7.85 -16.85 -8.84
C ARG A 317 -6.89 -16.59 -7.68
N THR A 318 -5.66 -16.18 -7.96
CA THR A 318 -4.70 -15.80 -6.92
C THR A 318 -4.58 -14.30 -6.76
N LEU A 319 -4.00 -13.88 -5.63
CA LEU A 319 -3.64 -12.49 -5.41
C LEU A 319 -2.69 -11.98 -6.50
N LEU A 320 -1.71 -12.77 -6.94
CA LEU A 320 -0.82 -12.38 -8.04
C LEU A 320 -1.59 -12.08 -9.32
N GLY A 321 -2.51 -12.96 -9.72
CA GLY A 321 -3.34 -12.71 -10.90
C GLY A 321 -4.20 -11.46 -10.78
N THR A 322 -4.69 -11.17 -9.57
CA THR A 322 -5.46 -9.95 -9.27
C THR A 322 -4.58 -8.70 -9.37
N LEU A 323 -3.43 -8.68 -8.68
CA LEU A 323 -2.49 -7.56 -8.72
C LEU A 323 -1.98 -7.28 -10.14
N MET A 324 -1.79 -8.30 -10.98
CA MET A 324 -1.36 -8.11 -12.37
C MET A 324 -2.45 -7.44 -13.23
N ARG A 325 -3.73 -7.78 -13.01
CA ARG A 325 -4.86 -7.11 -13.68
C ARG A 325 -5.01 -5.67 -13.19
N ASP A 326 -4.96 -5.51 -11.89
CA ASP A 326 -5.09 -4.22 -11.21
C ASP A 326 -3.95 -3.27 -11.58
N ALA A 327 -2.72 -3.78 -11.75
CA ALA A 327 -1.58 -3.00 -12.24
C ALA A 327 -1.82 -2.42 -13.64
N GLY A 328 -2.57 -3.11 -14.50
CA GLY A 328 -3.02 -2.59 -15.80
C GLY A 328 -3.96 -1.39 -15.63
N GLU A 329 -4.97 -1.53 -14.76
CA GLU A 329 -5.90 -0.45 -14.43
C GLU A 329 -5.19 0.79 -13.84
N LEU A 330 -4.28 0.56 -12.89
CA LEU A 330 -3.49 1.62 -12.28
C LEU A 330 -2.56 2.30 -13.30
N SER A 331 -1.96 1.54 -14.22
CA SER A 331 -1.11 2.08 -15.28
C SER A 331 -1.90 2.94 -16.28
N ARG A 332 -3.17 2.58 -16.58
CA ARG A 332 -4.07 3.40 -17.40
C ARG A 332 -4.39 4.74 -16.74
N ALA A 333 -4.51 4.75 -15.42
CA ALA A 333 -4.76 5.94 -14.63
C ALA A 333 -3.48 6.73 -14.26
N ASP A 334 -2.33 6.41 -14.88
CA ASP A 334 -1.03 7.04 -14.63
C ASP A 334 -0.53 6.93 -13.18
N VAL A 335 -1.10 6.02 -12.36
CA VAL A 335 -0.82 5.93 -10.91
C VAL A 335 0.65 5.68 -10.61
N PRO A 336 1.37 4.72 -11.24
CA PRO A 336 2.79 4.54 -10.97
C PRO A 336 3.64 5.79 -11.26
N LEU A 337 3.30 6.53 -12.31
CA LEU A 337 4.00 7.77 -12.69
C LEU A 337 3.70 8.90 -11.69
N ASP A 338 2.44 9.06 -11.31
CA ASP A 338 2.00 10.08 -10.35
C ASP A 338 2.54 9.80 -8.92
N LEU A 339 2.65 8.54 -8.51
CA LEU A 339 3.35 8.15 -7.28
C LEU A 339 4.84 8.50 -7.34
N LEU A 340 5.52 8.24 -8.46
CA LEU A 340 6.95 8.53 -8.57
C LEU A 340 7.23 10.05 -8.60
N ARG A 341 6.35 10.85 -9.22
CA ARG A 341 6.42 12.32 -9.21
C ARG A 341 6.23 12.90 -7.81
N SER A 342 5.24 12.40 -7.08
CA SER A 342 4.96 12.86 -5.71
C SER A 342 6.01 12.37 -4.70
N LEU A 343 6.55 11.16 -4.90
CA LEU A 343 7.54 10.56 -4.02
C LEU A 343 8.80 11.43 -3.86
N GLU A 344 9.27 12.09 -4.93
CA GLU A 344 10.43 13.01 -4.82
C GLU A 344 10.17 14.13 -3.81
N VAL A 345 8.99 14.76 -3.90
CA VAL A 345 8.61 15.87 -3.02
C VAL A 345 8.47 15.39 -1.59
N VAL A 346 7.86 14.22 -1.38
CA VAL A 346 7.67 13.59 -0.06
C VAL A 346 8.99 13.15 0.58
N LEU A 347 9.95 12.66 -0.21
CA LEU A 347 11.27 12.24 0.29
C LEU A 347 12.11 13.44 0.77
N GLY A 348 11.79 14.64 0.31
CA GLY A 348 12.38 15.89 0.79
C GLY A 348 13.82 16.11 0.33
N PRO A 349 14.57 17.00 1.01
CA PRO A 349 15.89 17.41 0.54
C PRO A 349 16.94 16.30 0.68
N THR A 350 17.95 16.36 -0.18
CA THR A 350 19.10 15.45 -0.15
C THR A 350 20.33 16.09 0.52
N GLN A 351 21.21 15.26 1.09
CA GLN A 351 22.52 15.67 1.59
C GLN A 351 23.64 14.85 0.95
N ARG A 352 24.81 15.46 0.77
CA ARG A 352 26.02 14.79 0.29
C ARG A 352 26.53 13.82 1.36
N VAL A 353 26.61 12.53 1.02
CA VAL A 353 27.16 11.47 1.86
C VAL A 353 28.44 10.93 1.22
N ASP A 354 29.52 10.92 2.00
CA ASP A 354 30.80 10.31 1.61
C ASP A 354 30.83 8.86 2.08
N SER A 355 31.06 7.93 1.17
CA SER A 355 31.16 6.50 1.47
C SER A 355 32.35 5.86 0.74
N ALA A 356 32.70 4.62 1.09
CA ALA A 356 33.79 3.88 0.44
C ALA A 356 33.61 3.77 -1.09
N GLY A 357 32.37 3.82 -1.58
CA GLY A 357 32.02 3.84 -3.00
C GLY A 357 32.01 5.24 -3.64
N GLY A 358 32.55 6.27 -2.99
CA GLY A 358 32.52 7.66 -3.46
C GLY A 358 31.41 8.50 -2.83
N SER A 359 31.33 9.78 -3.18
CA SER A 359 30.34 10.69 -2.62
C SER A 359 29.08 10.76 -3.49
N TYR A 360 27.91 10.68 -2.88
CA TYR A 360 26.60 10.78 -3.57
C TYR A 360 25.62 11.60 -2.75
N ASP A 361 24.53 12.05 -3.36
CA ASP A 361 23.46 12.75 -2.64
C ASP A 361 22.45 11.70 -2.15
N ALA A 362 22.16 11.68 -0.85
CA ALA A 362 21.22 10.75 -0.23
C ALA A 362 20.05 11.52 0.38
N TYR A 363 18.87 10.93 0.42
CA TYR A 363 17.78 11.49 1.21
C TYR A 363 18.13 11.47 2.70
N LEU A 364 17.57 12.42 3.44
CA LEU A 364 17.81 12.51 4.87
C LEU A 364 17.27 11.25 5.59
N PRO A 365 18.08 10.56 6.41
CA PRO A 365 17.63 9.39 7.18
C PRO A 365 16.65 9.76 8.31
N ASP A 366 16.41 11.06 8.52
CA ASP A 366 15.42 11.65 9.42
C ASP A 366 14.35 12.45 8.65
N SER A 367 14.12 12.13 7.37
CA SER A 367 13.01 12.67 6.58
C SER A 367 11.65 12.41 7.23
N ASP A 368 10.66 13.20 6.87
CA ASP A 368 9.34 13.10 7.50
C ASP A 368 8.63 11.79 7.15
N LEU A 369 8.92 11.19 5.98
CA LEU A 369 8.47 9.83 5.64
C LEU A 369 9.08 8.74 6.54
N VAL A 370 10.38 8.85 6.88
CA VAL A 370 11.02 7.97 7.87
C VAL A 370 10.36 8.18 9.23
N ALA A 371 10.15 9.44 9.62
CA ALA A 371 9.56 9.77 10.91
C ALA A 371 8.15 9.19 11.05
N LEU A 372 7.31 9.29 10.01
CA LEU A 372 5.99 8.68 9.97
C LEU A 372 6.07 7.15 10.11
N SER A 373 6.95 6.52 9.33
CA SER A 373 7.10 5.07 9.33
C SER A 373 7.63 4.55 10.67
N VAL A 374 8.64 5.19 11.26
CA VAL A 374 9.16 4.85 12.59
C VAL A 374 8.10 5.11 13.67
N GLY A 375 7.32 6.19 13.55
CA GLY A 375 6.18 6.46 14.41
C GLY A 375 5.17 5.32 14.39
N LEU A 376 4.88 4.77 13.22
CA LEU A 376 4.01 3.59 13.05
C LEU A 376 4.61 2.35 13.70
N LEU A 377 5.91 2.09 13.51
CA LEU A 377 6.59 0.96 14.17
C LEU A 377 6.56 1.07 15.70
N VAL A 378 6.68 2.28 16.25
CA VAL A 378 6.53 2.54 17.69
C VAL A 378 5.08 2.33 18.16
N ALA A 379 4.10 2.72 17.35
CA ALA A 379 2.69 2.47 17.62
C ALA A 379 2.36 0.96 17.63
N LEU A 380 3.01 0.18 16.76
CA LEU A 380 2.81 -1.27 16.61
C LEU A 380 3.59 -2.14 17.62
N ASP A 381 4.55 -1.58 18.36
CA ASP A 381 5.31 -2.32 19.38
C ASP A 381 4.54 -2.42 20.71
N ARG A 382 3.37 -3.09 20.67
CA ARG A 382 2.42 -3.21 21.78
C ARG A 382 1.83 -4.60 21.87
N ASP A 383 1.67 -5.11 23.08
CA ASP A 383 1.22 -6.49 23.34
C ASP A 383 -0.22 -6.77 22.85
N ASP A 384 -1.05 -5.73 22.75
CA ASP A 384 -2.45 -5.84 22.28
C ASP A 384 -2.58 -6.00 20.76
N VAL A 385 -1.52 -5.74 19.96
CA VAL A 385 -1.60 -5.69 18.48
C VAL A 385 -2.15 -6.98 17.85
N PRO A 386 -1.77 -8.21 18.24
CA PRO A 386 -2.36 -9.42 17.66
C PRO A 386 -3.86 -9.52 17.87
N ALA A 387 -4.34 -9.12 19.04
CA ALA A 387 -5.76 -9.15 19.37
C ALA A 387 -6.52 -8.04 18.60
N VAL A 388 -5.90 -6.88 18.38
CA VAL A 388 -6.43 -5.84 17.47
C VAL A 388 -6.53 -6.38 16.04
N LEU A 389 -5.45 -6.96 15.51
CA LEU A 389 -5.42 -7.53 14.16
C LEU A 389 -6.40 -8.71 14.00
N GLU A 390 -6.56 -9.56 15.02
CA GLU A 390 -7.57 -10.62 15.03
C GLU A 390 -9.00 -10.07 14.95
N GLY A 391 -9.29 -8.98 15.66
CA GLY A 391 -10.62 -8.36 15.59
C GLY A 391 -10.87 -7.72 14.22
N VAL A 392 -9.86 -7.06 13.64
CA VAL A 392 -9.94 -6.56 12.25
C VAL A 392 -10.19 -7.71 11.27
N LEU A 393 -9.49 -8.84 11.41
CA LEU A 393 -9.71 -10.04 10.59
C LEU A 393 -11.15 -10.55 10.69
N LYS A 394 -11.71 -10.65 11.90
CA LYS A 394 -13.11 -11.06 12.11
C LYS A 394 -14.08 -10.10 11.44
N LEU A 395 -13.83 -8.79 11.51
CA LEU A 395 -14.67 -7.80 10.82
C LEU A 395 -14.60 -7.95 9.30
N LEU A 396 -13.40 -8.15 8.74
CA LEU A 396 -13.21 -8.37 7.29
C LEU A 396 -13.87 -9.67 6.80
N GLU A 397 -13.87 -10.72 7.62
CA GLU A 397 -14.42 -12.04 7.27
C GLU A 397 -15.93 -12.15 7.49
N GLU A 398 -16.43 -11.64 8.63
CA GLU A 398 -17.81 -11.87 9.09
C GLU A 398 -18.74 -10.68 8.78
N HIS A 399 -18.20 -9.46 8.64
CA HIS A 399 -18.96 -8.21 8.51
C HIS A 399 -18.48 -7.27 7.37
N PRO A 400 -18.19 -7.77 6.16
CA PRO A 400 -17.67 -6.93 5.08
C PRO A 400 -18.68 -5.87 4.60
N ASN A 401 -19.99 -6.13 4.67
CA ASN A 401 -20.98 -5.16 4.20
C ASN A 401 -21.13 -3.97 5.15
N GLU A 402 -21.03 -4.20 6.46
CA GLU A 402 -21.06 -3.12 7.46
C GLU A 402 -19.79 -2.27 7.37
N LEU A 403 -18.63 -2.87 7.12
CA LEU A 403 -17.41 -2.14 6.80
C LEU A 403 -17.54 -1.32 5.50
N ALA A 404 -18.11 -1.92 4.45
CA ALA A 404 -18.38 -1.21 3.20
C ALA A 404 -19.35 -0.04 3.41
N ALA A 405 -20.39 -0.19 4.23
CA ALA A 405 -21.33 0.89 4.54
C ALA A 405 -20.64 2.07 5.25
N VAL A 406 -19.72 1.81 6.18
CA VAL A 406 -18.94 2.87 6.83
C VAL A 406 -18.03 3.58 5.83
N LEU A 407 -17.32 2.83 4.99
CA LEU A 407 -16.44 3.40 3.97
C LEU A 407 -17.22 4.20 2.92
N HIS A 408 -18.37 3.70 2.46
CA HIS A 408 -19.26 4.41 1.56
C HIS A 408 -19.80 5.71 2.17
N ALA A 409 -20.16 5.69 3.45
CA ALA A 409 -20.60 6.89 4.13
C ALA A 409 -19.48 7.92 4.33
N LEU A 410 -18.23 7.47 4.52
CA LEU A 410 -17.05 8.33 4.58
C LEU A 410 -16.72 8.93 3.21
N ASP A 411 -16.78 8.14 2.15
CA ASP A 411 -16.57 8.56 0.76
C ASP A 411 -17.59 9.64 0.37
N LYS A 412 -18.87 9.38 0.65
CA LYS A 412 -19.93 10.36 0.48
C LYS A 412 -19.73 11.63 1.33
N ALA A 413 -19.14 11.50 2.52
CA ALA A 413 -18.80 12.65 3.34
C ALA A 413 -17.70 13.52 2.71
N ILE A 414 -16.70 12.90 2.09
CA ILE A 414 -15.66 13.60 1.35
C ILE A 414 -16.28 14.30 0.13
N ASP A 415 -17.08 13.59 -0.68
CA ASP A 415 -17.78 14.16 -1.84
C ASP A 415 -18.63 15.38 -1.50
N VAL A 416 -19.37 15.31 -0.38
CA VAL A 416 -20.18 16.44 0.09
C VAL A 416 -19.27 17.59 0.52
N VAL A 417 -18.22 17.35 1.31
CA VAL A 417 -17.29 18.41 1.71
C VAL A 417 -16.66 19.09 0.48
N ASP A 418 -16.22 18.33 -0.51
CA ASP A 418 -15.61 18.86 -1.75
C ASP A 418 -16.61 19.65 -2.61
N ALA A 419 -17.90 19.31 -2.55
CA ALA A 419 -18.96 20.07 -3.21
C ALA A 419 -19.26 21.43 -2.56
N HIS A 420 -18.74 21.69 -1.36
CA HIS A 420 -18.90 22.93 -0.60
C HIS A 420 -17.60 23.76 -0.59
N PRO A 421 -17.32 24.57 -1.63
CA PRO A 421 -16.05 25.31 -1.75
C PRO A 421 -15.82 26.36 -0.66
N GLU A 422 -16.86 26.72 0.10
CA GLU A 422 -16.76 27.56 1.28
C GLU A 422 -16.08 26.88 2.48
N THR A 423 -15.96 25.55 2.49
CA THR A 423 -15.31 24.81 3.58
C THR A 423 -13.84 25.18 3.65
N ASP A 424 -13.47 25.91 4.69
CA ASP A 424 -12.08 26.28 5.00
C ASP A 424 -11.83 25.93 6.46
N PHE A 425 -11.55 24.65 6.70
CA PHE A 425 -11.01 24.15 7.95
C PHE A 425 -9.48 24.14 7.83
N SER A 426 -8.83 25.23 8.23
CA SER A 426 -7.40 25.45 8.01
C SER A 426 -6.48 24.46 8.72
N ASP A 427 -5.27 24.35 8.18
CA ASP A 427 -4.01 23.90 8.82
C ASP A 427 -3.70 24.61 10.15
N THR A 428 -4.34 25.76 10.42
CA THR A 428 -4.23 26.52 11.67
C THR A 428 -5.28 26.12 12.72
N SER A 429 -5.77 24.89 12.73
CA SER A 429 -6.64 24.38 13.80
C SER A 429 -5.87 23.45 14.74
N ASN A 430 -5.98 23.68 16.05
CA ASN A 430 -5.49 22.80 17.11
C ASN A 430 -6.66 22.02 17.73
N LEU A 431 -7.80 21.91 17.02
CA LEU A 431 -8.97 21.19 17.50
C LEU A 431 -8.60 19.76 17.87
N LEU A 432 -7.85 19.08 17.01
CA LEU A 432 -7.37 17.73 17.28
C LEU A 432 -6.52 17.70 18.56
N ASP A 433 -5.57 18.63 18.70
CA ASP A 433 -4.68 18.71 19.86
C ASP A 433 -5.44 18.98 21.18
N GLU A 434 -6.51 19.79 21.15
CA GLU A 434 -7.38 20.03 22.31
C GLU A 434 -8.36 18.88 22.59
N MET A 435 -8.75 18.12 21.56
CA MET A 435 -9.63 16.96 21.68
C MET A 435 -8.91 15.69 22.16
N LEU A 436 -7.64 15.48 21.77
CA LEU A 436 -6.89 14.26 22.11
C LEU A 436 -6.86 13.95 23.62
N PRO A 437 -6.64 14.91 24.54
CA PRO A 437 -6.74 14.65 25.98
C PRO A 437 -8.13 14.20 26.44
N LEU A 438 -9.20 14.71 25.80
CA LEU A 438 -10.58 14.31 26.13
C LEU A 438 -10.88 12.91 25.58
N VAL A 439 -10.38 12.58 24.39
CA VAL A 439 -10.45 11.23 23.83
C VAL A 439 -9.66 10.24 24.68
N LEU A 440 -8.49 10.63 25.20
CA LEU A 440 -7.74 9.80 26.14
C LEU A 440 -8.56 9.51 27.39
N GLU A 441 -9.18 10.53 27.99
CA GLU A 441 -10.03 10.33 29.18
C GLU A 441 -11.24 9.44 28.88
N LEU A 442 -11.81 9.54 27.68
CA LEU A 442 -12.91 8.68 27.22
C LEU A 442 -12.46 7.22 27.10
N VAL A 443 -11.29 6.99 26.50
CA VAL A 443 -10.72 5.65 26.28
C VAL A 443 -10.16 5.02 27.55
N GLU A 444 -9.61 5.80 28.48
CA GLU A 444 -9.14 5.34 29.79
C GLU A 444 -10.28 4.99 30.76
N THR A 445 -11.52 5.41 30.45
CA THR A 445 -12.71 5.06 31.24
C THR A 445 -13.27 3.72 30.76
N PRO A 446 -13.08 2.61 31.52
CA PRO A 446 -13.36 1.27 31.00
C PRO A 446 -14.83 1.08 30.62
N GLY A 447 -15.09 0.65 29.38
CA GLY A 447 -16.43 0.37 28.87
C GLY A 447 -17.24 1.60 28.46
N LEU A 448 -16.74 2.83 28.70
CA LEU A 448 -17.45 4.06 28.30
C LEU A 448 -17.58 4.14 26.77
N LEU A 449 -16.49 3.92 26.03
CA LEU A 449 -16.49 3.97 24.57
C LEU A 449 -17.36 2.84 23.99
N GLN A 450 -17.27 1.63 24.55
CA GLN A 450 -18.13 0.51 24.15
C GLN A 450 -19.62 0.85 24.30
N GLU A 451 -20.05 1.33 25.47
CA GLU A 451 -21.45 1.67 25.72
C GLU A 451 -21.90 2.89 24.90
N LEU A 452 -20.99 3.83 24.60
CA LEU A 452 -21.28 4.96 23.72
C LEU A 452 -21.61 4.51 22.29
N LEU A 453 -20.80 3.61 21.71
CA LEU A 453 -21.04 3.05 20.38
C LEU A 453 -22.35 2.24 20.34
N VAL A 454 -22.69 1.53 21.43
CA VAL A 454 -23.97 0.84 21.55
C VAL A 454 -25.14 1.83 21.68
N ALA A 455 -24.96 2.94 22.41
CA ALA A 455 -26.01 3.95 22.56
C ALA A 455 -26.33 4.68 21.24
N MET A 456 -25.37 4.77 20.32
CA MET A 456 -25.61 5.29 18.97
C MET A 456 -26.58 4.41 18.15
N ASP A 457 -26.71 3.12 18.46
CA ASP A 457 -27.68 2.23 17.82
C ASP A 457 -29.13 2.53 18.25
N SER A 458 -29.33 3.30 19.32
CA SER A 458 -30.67 3.63 19.80
C SER A 458 -31.48 4.39 18.74
N PRO A 459 -32.78 4.05 18.54
CA PRO A 459 -33.60 4.72 17.54
C PRO A 459 -33.66 6.25 17.71
N ALA A 460 -33.60 6.74 18.96
CA ALA A 460 -33.58 8.18 19.23
C ALA A 460 -32.24 8.84 18.86
N ALA A 461 -31.09 8.17 19.06
CA ALA A 461 -29.80 8.72 18.67
C ALA A 461 -29.65 8.82 17.14
N ARG A 462 -30.29 7.93 16.37
CA ARG A 462 -30.30 8.00 14.90
C ARG A 462 -31.00 9.25 14.36
N GLU A 463 -31.95 9.81 15.11
CA GLU A 463 -32.62 11.08 14.77
C GLU A 463 -31.73 12.32 15.05
N ALA A 464 -30.53 12.15 15.61
CA ALA A 464 -29.64 13.26 15.93
C ALA A 464 -29.25 14.07 14.69
N GLY A 465 -29.03 13.40 13.54
CA GLY A 465 -28.65 14.06 12.29
C GLY A 465 -29.63 15.15 11.86
N PRO A 466 -30.89 14.79 11.51
CA PRO A 466 -31.91 15.77 11.13
C PRO A 466 -32.16 16.86 12.18
N VAL A 467 -32.07 16.53 13.47
CA VAL A 467 -32.26 17.48 14.58
C VAL A 467 -31.12 18.52 14.63
N ILE A 468 -29.87 18.08 14.53
CA ILE A 468 -28.71 18.97 14.50
C ILE A 468 -28.74 19.83 13.23
N ALA A 469 -29.01 19.22 12.08
CA ALA A 469 -29.14 19.94 10.81
C ALA A 469 -30.23 21.02 10.87
N TRP A 470 -31.37 20.73 11.50
CA TRP A 470 -32.44 21.71 11.71
C TRP A 470 -31.96 22.92 12.52
N LEU A 471 -31.21 22.70 13.59
CA LEU A 471 -30.65 23.77 14.42
C LEU A 471 -29.56 24.58 13.69
N MET A 472 -28.80 23.95 12.78
CA MET A 472 -27.82 24.64 11.92
C MET A 472 -28.50 25.51 10.85
N GLN A 473 -29.64 25.06 10.31
CA GLN A 473 -30.37 25.79 9.27
C GLN A 473 -31.14 27.01 9.77
N HIS A 474 -31.55 27.01 11.04
CA HIS A 474 -32.41 28.05 11.60
C HIS A 474 -31.63 29.05 12.44
N LYS A 475 -32.13 30.29 12.46
CA LYS A 475 -31.62 31.36 13.31
C LYS A 475 -32.75 32.12 13.97
N LYS A 476 -32.44 32.72 15.12
CA LYS A 476 -33.29 33.70 15.77
C LYS A 476 -32.43 34.50 16.74
N GLU A 477 -32.67 35.81 16.86
CA GLU A 477 -31.91 36.65 17.81
C GLU A 477 -32.23 36.28 19.26
N PHE A 478 -33.50 36.02 19.57
CA PHE A 478 -33.93 35.56 20.89
C PHE A 478 -35.12 34.60 20.76
N VAL A 479 -35.00 33.42 21.35
CA VAL A 479 -36.03 32.39 21.36
C VAL A 479 -36.95 32.62 22.56
N THR A 480 -38.25 32.61 22.32
CA THR A 480 -39.27 32.77 23.35
C THR A 480 -40.32 31.69 23.20
N VAL A 481 -40.74 31.13 24.33
CA VAL A 481 -41.93 30.27 24.41
C VAL A 481 -42.98 31.01 25.23
N THR A 482 -44.19 31.13 24.70
CA THR A 482 -45.30 31.74 25.44
C THR A 482 -45.82 30.73 26.46
N PRO A 483 -45.75 30.97 27.79
CA PRO A 483 -46.28 30.03 28.78
C PRO A 483 -47.78 29.79 28.58
N GLY A 484 -48.20 28.52 28.49
CA GLY A 484 -49.57 28.13 28.14
C GLY A 484 -49.97 28.47 26.69
N GLY A 485 -49.01 28.84 25.85
CA GLY A 485 -49.18 29.07 24.41
C GLY A 485 -49.38 27.76 23.62
N ALA A 486 -49.45 27.88 22.29
CA ALA A 486 -49.73 26.75 21.41
C ALA A 486 -48.60 25.69 21.43
N TYR A 487 -47.34 26.14 21.38
CA TYR A 487 -46.19 25.25 21.53
C TYR A 487 -46.17 24.61 22.91
N ASP A 488 -46.17 25.42 23.98
CA ASP A 488 -46.02 24.98 25.37
C ASP A 488 -47.10 23.97 25.79
N THR A 489 -48.35 24.19 25.37
CA THR A 489 -49.46 23.25 25.61
C THR A 489 -49.25 21.92 24.86
N CYS A 490 -48.78 21.99 23.61
CA CYS A 490 -48.49 20.80 22.81
C CYS A 490 -47.31 20.01 23.40
N PHE A 491 -46.22 20.70 23.76
CA PHE A 491 -45.05 20.10 24.38
C PHE A 491 -45.41 19.34 25.67
N HIS A 492 -46.18 19.95 26.58
CA HIS A 492 -46.62 19.27 27.80
C HIS A 492 -47.54 18.08 27.52
N THR A 493 -48.31 18.11 26.43
CA THR A 493 -49.10 16.97 25.98
C THR A 493 -48.19 15.82 25.51
N CYS A 494 -47.17 16.13 24.71
CA CYS A 494 -46.18 15.14 24.26
C CYS A 494 -45.38 14.55 25.43
N LYS A 495 -44.90 15.40 26.35
CA LYS A 495 -44.21 14.99 27.59
C LYS A 495 -45.05 14.02 28.43
N GLY A 496 -46.36 14.28 28.54
CA GLY A 496 -47.27 13.41 29.30
C GLY A 496 -47.65 12.11 28.60
N ALA A 497 -47.46 12.03 27.27
CA ALA A 497 -47.86 10.89 26.44
C ALA A 497 -46.71 9.93 26.10
N HIS A 498 -45.47 10.42 26.08
CA HIS A 498 -44.30 9.68 25.62
C HIS A 498 -43.11 9.83 26.56
N GLU A 499 -42.32 8.76 26.71
CA GLU A 499 -41.12 8.76 27.55
C GLU A 499 -39.98 9.56 26.90
N LEU A 500 -39.10 10.13 27.73
CA LEU A 500 -37.90 10.83 27.28
C LEU A 500 -36.96 9.88 26.54
N GLY A 501 -36.35 10.35 25.45
CA GLY A 501 -35.41 9.55 24.67
C GLY A 501 -36.07 8.55 23.73
N THR A 502 -37.34 8.80 23.35
CA THR A 502 -38.08 7.95 22.40
C THR A 502 -38.36 8.71 21.10
N VAL A 503 -38.33 8.00 19.97
CA VAL A 503 -38.66 8.55 18.64
C VAL A 503 -40.09 9.11 18.60
N ASP A 504 -41.04 8.45 19.27
CA ASP A 504 -42.42 8.94 19.37
C ASP A 504 -42.50 10.32 20.03
N ARG A 505 -41.71 10.55 21.09
CA ARG A 505 -41.65 11.85 21.75
C ARG A 505 -41.01 12.91 20.85
N ILE A 506 -39.91 12.58 20.17
CA ILE A 506 -39.23 13.47 19.22
C ILE A 506 -40.22 13.93 18.14
N HIS A 507 -40.89 12.99 17.46
CA HIS A 507 -41.86 13.31 16.43
C HIS A 507 -43.07 14.08 16.96
N CYS A 508 -43.55 13.77 18.16
CA CYS A 508 -44.63 14.52 18.79
C CYS A 508 -44.23 15.99 19.02
N ILE A 509 -43.05 16.24 19.61
CA ILE A 509 -42.55 17.59 19.87
C ILE A 509 -42.31 18.35 18.55
N GLN A 510 -41.74 17.69 17.55
CA GLN A 510 -41.49 18.30 16.24
C GLN A 510 -42.78 18.66 15.49
N ALA A 511 -43.88 17.95 15.77
CA ALA A 511 -45.21 18.27 15.24
C ALA A 511 -45.90 19.44 15.95
N CYS A 512 -45.36 19.94 17.06
CA CYS A 512 -45.92 21.10 17.74
C CYS A 512 -45.79 22.39 16.91
N PRO A 513 -46.65 23.41 17.14
CA PRO A 513 -46.53 24.71 16.46
C PRO A 513 -45.27 25.45 16.92
N ARG A 514 -44.19 25.43 16.14
CA ARG A 514 -42.86 25.93 16.54
C ARG A 514 -42.45 27.26 15.89
N ASP A 515 -43.37 27.94 15.19
CA ASP A 515 -43.11 29.22 14.50
C ASP A 515 -42.62 30.32 15.46
N GLU A 516 -43.03 30.29 16.74
CA GLU A 516 -42.54 31.24 17.76
C GLU A 516 -41.09 30.97 18.19
N ILE A 517 -40.51 29.82 17.82
CA ILE A 517 -39.16 29.37 18.19
C ILE A 517 -38.22 29.47 16.98
N PHE A 518 -38.67 28.96 15.83
CA PHE A 518 -37.91 28.94 14.59
C PHE A 518 -38.49 29.96 13.60
N ASP A 519 -37.89 31.15 13.53
CA ASP A 519 -38.30 32.24 12.62
C ASP A 519 -37.06 32.81 11.92
N GLY A 520 -36.75 32.28 10.74
CA GLY A 520 -35.61 32.67 9.91
C GLY A 520 -34.62 31.53 9.64
N THR A 521 -33.95 31.63 8.48
CA THR A 521 -32.92 30.69 8.03
C THR A 521 -31.55 31.35 8.04
N VAL A 522 -30.51 30.58 8.37
CA VAL A 522 -29.11 31.03 8.29
C VAL A 522 -28.74 31.25 6.82
N ASP A 523 -28.03 32.34 6.56
CA ASP A 523 -27.37 32.57 5.27
C ASP A 523 -25.88 32.26 5.44
N LEU A 524 -25.47 31.06 5.03
CA LEU A 524 -24.09 30.59 5.15
C LEU A 524 -23.11 31.36 4.25
N THR A 525 -23.62 32.06 3.22
CA THR A 525 -22.80 32.89 2.32
C THR A 525 -22.53 34.29 2.87
N ALA A 526 -23.32 34.71 3.87
CA ALA A 526 -23.17 36.00 4.52
C ALA A 526 -22.21 35.90 5.73
N PRO A 527 -21.48 36.99 6.06
CA PRO A 527 -20.62 37.02 7.23
C PRO A 527 -21.36 36.67 8.53
N GLU A 528 -20.63 36.06 9.44
CA GLU A 528 -21.10 35.83 10.79
C GLU A 528 -21.35 37.16 11.53
N THR A 529 -22.59 37.32 11.99
CA THR A 529 -23.05 38.46 12.78
C THR A 529 -24.02 37.96 13.83
N PRO A 530 -24.30 38.69 14.92
CA PRO A 530 -25.29 38.27 15.92
C PRO A 530 -26.68 37.96 15.33
N GLN A 531 -27.03 38.51 14.17
CA GLN A 531 -28.29 38.27 13.44
C GLN A 531 -28.18 37.17 12.38
N ASN A 532 -27.01 36.53 12.22
CA ASN A 532 -26.74 35.49 11.25
C ASN A 532 -25.84 34.40 11.85
N VAL A 533 -26.26 33.84 12.98
CA VAL A 533 -25.62 32.73 13.69
C VAL A 533 -26.68 31.63 13.85
N SER A 534 -26.29 30.38 13.63
CA SER A 534 -27.20 29.24 13.74
C SER A 534 -27.62 29.00 15.19
N LEU A 535 -28.81 28.43 15.40
CA LEU A 535 -29.23 28.03 16.75
C LEU A 535 -28.33 26.93 17.32
N PHE A 536 -27.72 26.11 16.47
CA PHE A 536 -26.71 25.13 16.87
C PHE A 536 -25.45 25.82 17.42
N GLU A 537 -24.88 26.80 16.71
CA GLU A 537 -23.71 27.57 17.18
C GLU A 537 -24.01 28.26 18.53
N ARG A 538 -25.20 28.86 18.67
CA ARG A 538 -25.63 29.46 19.96
C ARG A 538 -25.81 28.44 21.07
N THR A 539 -26.20 27.20 20.75
CA THR A 539 -26.29 26.10 21.71
C THR A 539 -24.89 25.71 22.19
N GLN A 540 -23.92 25.58 21.28
CA GLN A 540 -22.51 25.34 21.62
C GLN A 540 -21.94 26.50 22.46
N ALA A 541 -22.31 27.74 22.13
CA ALA A 541 -21.95 28.93 22.91
C ALA A 541 -22.48 28.84 24.36
N LEU A 542 -23.74 28.42 24.53
CA LEU A 542 -24.32 28.23 25.86
C LEU A 542 -23.55 27.17 26.65
N MET A 543 -23.20 26.03 26.04
CA MET A 543 -22.38 25.01 26.70
C MET A 543 -21.03 25.55 27.13
N TRP A 544 -20.38 26.37 26.30
CA TRP A 544 -19.13 27.04 26.63
C TRP A 544 -19.26 28.04 27.79
N GLU A 545 -20.35 28.81 27.83
CA GLU A 545 -20.62 29.80 28.89
C GLU A 545 -20.83 29.17 30.28
N THR A 546 -21.27 27.91 30.30
CA THR A 546 -21.87 27.27 31.49
C THR A 546 -21.08 26.07 32.02
N THR A 547 -20.18 25.48 31.23
CA THR A 547 -19.32 24.37 31.67
C THR A 547 -18.22 24.86 32.63
N ASN A 548 -17.96 24.10 33.70
CA ASN A 548 -17.01 24.45 34.77
C ASN A 548 -17.17 25.90 35.29
N TRP A 549 -18.39 26.45 35.24
CA TRP A 549 -18.69 27.80 35.68
C TRP A 549 -19.85 27.78 36.68
N PRO A 550 -19.65 28.33 37.90
CA PRO A 550 -20.68 28.26 38.92
C PRO A 550 -21.84 29.18 38.59
N TYR A 551 -23.05 28.67 38.75
CA TYR A 551 -24.29 29.45 38.70
C TYR A 551 -24.90 29.54 40.09
N GLU A 552 -24.90 30.74 40.64
CA GLU A 552 -25.40 31.00 41.98
C GLU A 552 -26.64 31.90 41.91
N VAL A 553 -27.66 31.56 42.69
CA VAL A 553 -28.85 32.40 42.88
C VAL A 553 -28.87 32.86 44.33
N GLY A 554 -28.56 34.14 44.53
CA GLY A 554 -28.59 34.78 45.83
C GLY A 554 -29.82 35.67 46.02
N ILE A 555 -30.27 35.80 47.27
CA ILE A 555 -31.32 36.76 47.61
C ILE A 555 -30.66 38.13 47.85
N GLN A 556 -31.00 39.10 46.99
CA GLN A 556 -30.50 40.47 47.09
C GLN A 556 -31.34 41.32 48.04
N GLN A 557 -32.65 41.12 48.06
CA GLN A 557 -33.58 41.77 48.99
C GLN A 557 -34.65 40.77 49.42
N LEU A 558 -35.04 40.79 50.70
CA LEU A 558 -36.15 39.98 51.21
C LEU A 558 -36.92 40.73 52.28
N VAL A 559 -38.16 41.11 51.97
CA VAL A 559 -39.11 41.70 52.91
C VAL A 559 -40.34 40.81 52.97
N VAL A 560 -40.65 40.27 54.14
CA VAL A 560 -41.78 39.37 54.36
C VAL A 560 -42.70 39.98 55.41
N ASN A 561 -43.97 40.17 55.08
CA ASN A 561 -44.99 40.82 55.91
C ASN A 561 -44.56 42.20 56.47
N GLY A 562 -43.77 42.95 55.68
CA GLY A 562 -43.24 44.27 56.06
C GLY A 562 -42.00 44.24 56.96
N PHE A 563 -41.47 43.06 57.30
CA PHE A 563 -40.20 42.90 58.00
C PHE A 563 -39.06 42.65 57.00
N ASP A 564 -37.98 43.42 57.12
CA ASP A 564 -36.80 43.31 56.26
C ASP A 564 -35.84 42.24 56.81
N PHE A 565 -35.71 41.15 56.05
CA PHE A 565 -34.82 40.03 56.31
C PHE A 565 -33.59 40.04 55.38
N THR A 566 -33.36 41.12 54.63
CA THR A 566 -32.31 41.20 53.61
C THR A 566 -30.92 40.88 54.17
N ALA A 567 -30.55 41.41 55.34
CA ALA A 567 -29.25 41.14 55.94
C ALA A 567 -29.07 39.66 56.32
N THR A 568 -30.13 39.00 56.78
CA THR A 568 -30.13 37.56 57.06
C THR A 568 -30.04 36.77 55.76
N ALA A 569 -30.81 37.16 54.74
CA ALA A 569 -30.83 36.53 53.44
C ALA A 569 -29.45 36.58 52.74
N GLN A 570 -28.80 37.75 52.75
CA GLN A 570 -27.48 37.95 52.15
C GLN A 570 -26.35 37.24 52.94
N ALA A 571 -26.47 37.14 54.27
CA ALA A 571 -25.43 36.52 55.11
C ALA A 571 -25.34 35.00 54.93
N MET A 572 -26.39 34.34 54.44
CA MET A 572 -26.36 32.89 54.15
C MET A 572 -25.62 32.58 52.84
N GLY A 573 -25.40 33.57 51.98
CA GLY A 573 -24.85 33.37 50.65
C GLY A 573 -25.92 32.95 49.63
N PRO A 574 -25.51 32.36 48.49
CA PRO A 574 -26.45 31.91 47.48
C PRO A 574 -27.33 30.77 47.98
N VAL A 575 -28.62 30.81 47.61
CA VAL A 575 -29.65 29.83 47.97
C VAL A 575 -29.50 28.56 47.13
N LEU A 576 -29.14 28.74 45.86
CA LEU A 576 -28.93 27.68 44.89
C LEU A 576 -27.55 27.87 44.27
N VAL A 577 -26.76 26.81 44.22
CA VAL A 577 -25.43 26.79 43.60
C VAL A 577 -25.35 25.57 42.72
N PHE A 578 -25.15 25.79 41.42
CA PHE A 578 -24.70 24.75 40.50
C PHE A 578 -23.22 24.98 40.24
N ASP A 579 -22.36 24.03 40.62
CA ASP A 579 -20.91 24.16 40.41
C ASP A 579 -20.54 24.14 38.92
N ASP A 580 -21.31 23.39 38.13
CA ASP A 580 -21.22 23.32 36.67
C ASP A 580 -22.64 23.26 36.12
N LEU A 581 -23.04 24.34 35.45
CA LEU A 581 -24.40 24.50 34.98
C LEU A 581 -24.71 23.61 33.77
N ALA A 582 -23.75 23.44 32.86
CA ALA A 582 -23.88 22.55 31.71
C ALA A 582 -24.04 21.09 32.18
N LYS A 583 -23.19 20.65 33.11
CA LYS A 583 -23.27 19.32 33.73
C LYS A 583 -24.62 19.12 34.42
N SER A 584 -25.08 20.10 35.18
CA SER A 584 -26.35 20.02 35.90
C SER A 584 -27.53 19.88 34.93
N TYR A 585 -27.52 20.61 33.82
CA TYR A 585 -28.53 20.43 32.76
C TYR A 585 -28.48 19.01 32.17
N LEU A 586 -27.29 18.49 31.85
CA LEU A 586 -27.13 17.12 31.34
C LEU A 586 -27.61 16.06 32.34
N LEU A 587 -27.36 16.22 33.65
CA LEU A 587 -27.90 15.34 34.69
C LEU A 587 -29.43 15.40 34.77
N SER A 588 -30.04 16.55 34.46
CA SER A 588 -31.50 16.64 34.39
C SER A 588 -32.08 15.81 33.23
N VAL A 589 -31.31 15.62 32.15
CA VAL A 589 -31.71 14.77 31.01
C VAL A 589 -31.85 13.32 31.44
N THR A 590 -30.98 12.82 32.31
CA THR A 590 -31.03 11.42 32.77
C THR A 590 -31.87 11.23 34.03
N GLY A 591 -32.34 12.33 34.64
CA GLY A 591 -33.08 12.32 35.91
C GLY A 591 -32.19 12.18 37.15
N ASP A 592 -30.88 12.36 37.00
CA ASP A 592 -29.88 12.25 38.08
C ASP A 592 -29.54 13.61 38.73
N LEU A 593 -30.21 14.69 38.31
CA LEU A 593 -30.09 15.98 38.98
C LEU A 593 -30.96 16.01 40.24
N HIS A 594 -30.34 16.19 41.40
CA HIS A 594 -31.03 16.34 42.68
C HIS A 594 -30.90 17.78 43.21
N LEU A 595 -31.99 18.55 43.23
CA LEU A 595 -31.93 19.95 43.70
C LEU A 595 -31.44 20.06 45.14
N THR A 596 -31.72 19.07 45.99
CA THR A 596 -31.28 19.04 47.39
C THR A 596 -29.77 19.12 47.55
N GLU A 597 -29.01 18.70 46.54
CA GLU A 597 -27.54 18.77 46.54
C GLU A 597 -27.03 20.15 46.11
N MET A 598 -27.84 20.92 45.38
CA MET A 598 -27.53 22.26 44.87
C MET A 598 -27.98 23.37 45.83
N ILE A 599 -28.76 23.02 46.85
CA ILE A 599 -29.28 23.96 47.84
C ILE A 599 -28.23 24.24 48.91
N ASN A 600 -28.07 25.50 49.25
CA ASN A 600 -27.29 25.89 50.42
C ASN A 600 -28.00 25.43 51.72
N PRO A 601 -27.36 24.61 52.58
CA PRO A 601 -27.98 24.09 53.78
C PRO A 601 -28.41 25.18 54.78
N ASP A 602 -27.79 26.36 54.73
CA ASP A 602 -28.13 27.50 55.58
C ASP A 602 -29.49 28.12 55.23
N VAL A 603 -30.08 27.76 54.09
CA VAL A 603 -31.45 28.15 53.69
C VAL A 603 -32.49 27.67 54.70
N ALA A 604 -32.22 26.60 55.46
CA ALA A 604 -33.06 26.18 56.58
C ALA A 604 -33.31 27.31 57.60
N ASN A 605 -32.37 28.25 57.75
CA ASN A 605 -32.52 29.38 58.67
C ASN A 605 -33.62 30.36 58.24
N LEU A 606 -34.10 30.29 56.99
CA LEU A 606 -35.26 31.04 56.50
C LEU A 606 -36.59 30.38 56.86
N ALA A 607 -36.63 29.12 57.30
CA ALA A 607 -37.88 28.42 57.60
C ALA A 607 -38.78 29.22 58.56
N SER A 608 -38.21 29.68 59.69
CA SER A 608 -38.98 30.41 60.71
C SER A 608 -39.39 31.83 60.25
N PRO A 609 -38.50 32.65 59.64
CA PRO A 609 -38.89 33.91 59.00
C PRO A 609 -40.00 33.80 57.95
N LEU A 610 -40.05 32.68 57.22
CA LEU A 610 -41.04 32.42 56.18
C LEU A 610 -42.35 31.79 56.72
N GLY A 611 -42.46 31.56 58.03
CA GLY A 611 -43.63 30.94 58.65
C GLY A 611 -43.75 29.44 58.39
N LEU A 612 -42.65 28.78 58.04
CA LEU A 612 -42.51 27.37 57.73
C LEU A 612 -41.90 26.60 58.91
N ASP A 613 -42.35 26.87 60.14
CA ASP A 613 -41.81 26.21 61.34
C ASP A 613 -42.04 24.68 61.27
N GLY A 614 -40.95 23.90 61.35
CA GLY A 614 -40.99 22.43 61.25
C GLY A 614 -40.88 21.87 59.82
N ALA A 615 -40.75 22.75 58.82
CA ALA A 615 -40.47 22.37 57.44
C ALA A 615 -39.04 21.84 57.26
N THR A 616 -38.86 20.86 56.38
CA THR A 616 -37.52 20.39 55.97
C THR A 616 -36.83 21.42 55.08
N VAL A 617 -35.51 21.30 54.88
CA VAL A 617 -34.76 22.11 53.90
C VAL A 617 -35.45 22.06 52.52
N THR A 618 -35.90 20.87 52.13
CA THR A 618 -36.62 20.63 50.88
C THR A 618 -37.95 21.39 50.82
N ASP A 619 -38.73 21.39 51.91
CA ASP A 619 -40.00 22.13 51.98
C ASP A 619 -39.78 23.65 51.87
N VAL A 620 -38.73 24.17 52.52
CA VAL A 620 -38.36 25.59 52.44
C VAL A 620 -37.94 25.95 51.02
N VAL A 621 -37.25 25.06 50.31
CA VAL A 621 -36.81 25.33 48.94
C VAL A 621 -37.94 25.17 47.94
N LEU A 622 -38.79 24.15 48.05
CA LEU A 622 -40.01 24.05 47.23
C LEU A 622 -40.87 25.30 47.42
N TRP A 623 -40.93 25.82 48.65
CA TRP A 623 -41.59 27.09 48.93
C TRP A 623 -40.88 28.27 48.24
N ILE A 624 -39.56 28.41 48.36
CA ILE A 624 -38.77 29.45 47.64
C ILE A 624 -38.95 29.30 46.13
N ASN A 625 -39.02 28.10 45.61
CA ASN A 625 -39.16 27.86 44.18
C ASN A 625 -40.53 28.32 43.67
N GLN A 626 -41.60 27.85 44.33
CA GLN A 626 -42.97 28.19 43.99
C GLN A 626 -43.32 29.66 44.25
N ASN A 627 -42.81 30.24 45.34
CA ASN A 627 -43.24 31.55 45.84
C ASN A 627 -42.18 32.65 45.70
N ILE A 628 -40.93 32.32 45.37
CA ILE A 628 -39.83 33.27 45.14
C ILE A 628 -39.28 33.20 43.71
N LEU A 629 -39.03 32.01 43.15
CA LEU A 629 -38.48 31.86 41.78
C LEU A 629 -39.56 31.91 40.68
N GLY A 630 -40.83 31.72 41.03
CA GLY A 630 -41.96 31.77 40.09
C GLY A 630 -41.96 30.65 39.05
N VAL A 631 -41.15 29.62 39.28
CA VAL A 631 -41.06 28.40 38.46
C VAL A 631 -41.34 27.22 39.38
N THR A 632 -42.07 26.22 38.88
CA THR A 632 -42.27 24.97 39.63
C THR A 632 -41.21 23.98 39.17
N MET A 633 -40.19 23.73 40.01
CA MET A 633 -39.26 22.62 39.82
C MET A 633 -39.47 21.58 40.91
N ASP A 634 -39.45 20.31 40.49
CA ASP A 634 -39.51 19.17 41.39
C ASP A 634 -38.17 18.96 42.09
N ALA A 635 -38.14 18.12 43.13
CA ALA A 635 -36.90 17.79 43.84
C ALA A 635 -35.83 17.18 42.89
N ASP A 636 -36.29 16.43 41.90
CA ASP A 636 -35.51 15.85 40.81
C ASP A 636 -36.00 16.48 39.49
N PRO A 637 -35.51 17.68 39.14
CA PRO A 637 -36.11 18.49 38.10
C PRO A 637 -35.86 17.91 36.71
N THR A 638 -36.90 17.97 35.86
CA THR A 638 -36.82 17.55 34.46
C THR A 638 -36.16 18.61 33.58
N PRO A 639 -35.64 18.26 32.37
CA PRO A 639 -34.94 19.22 31.52
C PRO A 639 -35.75 20.46 31.18
N ASP A 640 -37.06 20.32 30.96
CA ASP A 640 -37.96 21.45 30.69
C ASP A 640 -38.14 22.37 31.90
N GLN A 641 -38.18 21.82 33.12
CA GLN A 641 -38.25 22.64 34.34
C GLN A 641 -36.97 23.47 34.49
N VAL A 642 -35.82 22.86 34.20
CA VAL A 642 -34.52 23.52 34.20
C VAL A 642 -34.44 24.57 33.07
N SER A 643 -34.90 24.25 31.85
CA SER A 643 -35.00 25.18 30.73
C SER A 643 -35.84 26.41 31.06
N ARG A 644 -37.02 26.22 31.65
CA ARG A 644 -37.93 27.32 32.03
C ARG A 644 -37.37 28.14 33.19
N PHE A 645 -36.66 27.51 34.13
CA PHE A 645 -35.96 28.20 35.20
C PHE A 645 -34.93 29.21 34.68
N PHE A 646 -34.05 28.79 33.76
CA PHE A 646 -33.02 29.67 33.20
C PHE A 646 -33.55 30.77 32.28
N ASN A 647 -34.77 30.60 31.76
CA ASN A 647 -35.43 31.57 30.89
C ASN A 647 -36.44 32.46 31.61
N THR A 648 -36.55 32.36 32.93
CA THR A 648 -37.42 33.23 33.73
C THR A 648 -36.62 34.43 34.23
N ALA A 649 -37.12 35.64 33.98
CA ALA A 649 -36.49 36.86 34.48
C ALA A 649 -36.45 36.86 36.02
N PRO A 650 -35.37 37.38 36.65
CA PRO A 650 -35.32 37.50 38.11
C PRO A 650 -36.53 38.30 38.60
N LEU A 651 -37.31 37.73 39.51
CA LEU A 651 -38.54 38.35 39.98
C LEU A 651 -38.23 39.57 40.85
N GLU A 652 -38.90 40.69 40.55
CA GLU A 652 -39.01 41.87 41.41
C GLU A 652 -40.43 41.91 41.98
N SER A 653 -40.64 41.28 43.15
CA SER A 653 -41.93 41.23 43.90
C SER A 653 -42.99 40.25 43.37
N ILE A 654 -43.57 39.46 44.28
CA ILE A 654 -44.44 38.31 43.95
C ILE A 654 -45.83 38.47 44.55
N GLU A 655 -45.90 39.07 45.76
CA GLU A 655 -47.15 39.43 46.44
C GLU A 655 -46.97 40.72 47.26
N PRO A 656 -48.05 41.44 47.63
CA PRO A 656 -47.96 42.61 48.51
C PRO A 656 -47.28 42.32 49.87
N SER A 657 -47.34 41.06 50.31
CA SER A 657 -46.76 40.54 51.55
C SER A 657 -45.30 40.12 51.42
N ILE A 658 -44.76 39.88 50.21
CA ILE A 658 -43.40 39.37 50.02
C ILE A 658 -42.71 40.14 48.88
N GLN A 659 -41.73 40.95 49.24
CA GLN A 659 -40.83 41.63 48.29
C GLN A 659 -39.49 40.93 48.33
N ALA A 660 -39.22 40.09 47.33
CA ALA A 660 -37.91 39.51 47.11
C ALA A 660 -37.32 40.06 45.81
N SER A 661 -36.00 40.29 45.81
CA SER A 661 -35.21 40.42 44.59
C SER A 661 -34.02 39.49 44.67
N MET A 662 -33.64 38.93 43.52
CA MET A 662 -32.56 37.95 43.43
C MET A 662 -31.43 38.48 42.55
N ASN A 663 -30.21 38.19 42.99
CA ASN A 663 -29.05 38.32 42.16
C ASN A 663 -28.73 36.97 41.54
N VAL A 664 -28.58 36.95 40.23
CA VAL A 664 -28.24 35.76 39.45
C VAL A 664 -26.80 35.90 39.00
N SER A 665 -26.00 34.85 39.17
CA SER A 665 -24.61 34.82 38.71
C SER A 665 -24.48 35.16 37.23
N MET A 666 -23.37 35.82 36.91
CA MET A 666 -22.96 36.07 35.53
C MET A 666 -22.37 34.78 34.96
N CYS A 667 -22.61 34.52 33.68
CA CYS A 667 -21.93 33.47 32.92
C CYS A 667 -20.46 33.85 32.65
N ARG A 668 -19.70 32.94 32.04
CA ARG A 668 -18.26 33.10 31.77
C ARG A 668 -17.91 34.42 31.06
N SER A 669 -18.74 34.89 30.14
CA SER A 669 -18.58 36.18 29.45
C SER A 669 -18.93 37.41 30.28
N GLY A 670 -19.24 37.26 31.56
CA GLY A 670 -19.66 38.36 32.42
C GLY A 670 -21.02 38.95 32.03
N ARG A 671 -21.81 38.27 31.18
CA ARG A 671 -23.23 38.56 30.90
C ARG A 671 -24.11 37.77 31.85
N ARG A 672 -25.34 38.22 32.12
CA ARG A 672 -26.29 37.36 32.86
C ARG A 672 -26.53 36.12 32.03
N CYS A 673 -26.58 34.93 32.61
CA CYS A 673 -26.73 33.71 31.82
C CYS A 673 -28.00 33.70 30.96
N ILE A 674 -29.09 34.34 31.45
CA ILE A 674 -30.31 34.55 30.66
C ILE A 674 -30.08 35.37 29.38
N ASP A 675 -29.12 36.30 29.40
CA ASP A 675 -28.71 37.12 28.26
C ASP A 675 -27.56 36.47 27.45
N ALA A 676 -27.07 35.30 27.89
CA ALA A 676 -25.93 34.57 27.32
C ALA A 676 -26.38 33.26 26.65
N ASN A 677 -27.43 33.33 25.82
CA ASN A 677 -28.01 32.22 25.06
C ASN A 677 -28.79 31.15 25.85
N ALA A 678 -29.24 31.41 27.09
CA ALA A 678 -30.08 30.47 27.83
C ALA A 678 -31.40 30.11 27.09
N ASP A 679 -31.86 30.99 26.19
CA ASP A 679 -33.00 30.76 25.30
C ASP A 679 -32.79 29.58 24.34
N MET A 680 -31.54 29.15 24.13
CA MET A 680 -31.24 27.94 23.36
C MET A 680 -31.74 26.66 24.02
N LEU A 681 -31.91 26.63 25.34
CA LEU A 681 -32.54 25.50 26.02
C LEU A 681 -33.98 25.26 25.51
N LEU A 682 -34.68 26.31 25.07
CA LEU A 682 -36.00 26.21 24.46
C LEU A 682 -35.92 25.72 23.00
N ALA A 683 -34.88 26.14 22.27
CA ALA A 683 -34.65 25.71 20.89
C ALA A 683 -34.29 24.21 20.81
N ILE A 684 -33.39 23.73 21.67
CA ILE A 684 -33.01 22.31 21.73
C ILE A 684 -34.16 21.42 22.20
N GLU A 685 -35.00 21.90 23.12
CA GLU A 685 -36.25 21.24 23.52
C GLU A 685 -37.18 21.09 22.32
N ALA A 686 -37.46 22.18 21.60
CA ALA A 686 -38.37 22.20 20.46
C ALA A 686 -37.85 21.46 19.23
N ALA A 687 -36.53 21.36 19.07
CA ALA A 687 -35.92 20.57 18.01
C ALA A 687 -35.99 19.05 18.30
N GLY A 688 -36.16 18.66 19.58
CA GLY A 688 -36.07 17.27 20.02
C GLY A 688 -34.65 16.84 20.42
N MET A 689 -33.71 17.77 20.51
CA MET A 689 -32.29 17.48 20.79
C MET A 689 -32.07 16.88 22.19
N VAL A 690 -32.93 17.22 23.15
CA VAL A 690 -32.89 16.62 24.49
C VAL A 690 -33.14 15.12 24.44
N ASP A 691 -34.08 14.70 23.60
CA ASP A 691 -34.46 13.29 23.43
C ASP A 691 -33.42 12.52 22.62
N VAL A 692 -32.86 13.09 21.54
CA VAL A 692 -31.81 12.38 20.74
C VAL A 692 -30.50 12.21 21.51
N LEU A 693 -30.15 13.16 22.39
CA LEU A 693 -28.96 13.07 23.22
C LEU A 693 -29.12 12.16 24.44
N HIS A 694 -30.36 11.89 24.88
CA HIS A 694 -30.62 11.15 26.12
C HIS A 694 -29.82 9.83 26.22
N PRO A 695 -29.80 8.95 25.21
CA PRO A 695 -29.03 7.71 25.26
C PRO A 695 -27.52 7.94 25.46
N LEU A 696 -26.97 8.96 24.82
CA LEU A 696 -25.54 9.31 24.93
C LEU A 696 -25.23 9.89 26.32
N VAL A 697 -26.04 10.83 26.80
CA VAL A 697 -25.88 11.46 28.12
C VAL A 697 -26.04 10.44 29.24
N GLN A 698 -26.93 9.46 29.07
CA GLN A 698 -27.12 8.36 30.01
C GLN A 698 -25.85 7.53 30.18
N VAL A 699 -25.13 7.24 29.09
CA VAL A 699 -23.83 6.55 29.14
C VAL A 699 -22.81 7.37 29.92
N PHE A 700 -22.61 8.65 29.60
CA PHE A 700 -21.67 9.50 30.34
C PHE A 700 -22.02 9.62 31.82
N THR A 701 -23.31 9.70 32.15
CA THR A 701 -23.77 9.82 33.54
C THR A 701 -23.59 8.52 34.32
N ALA A 702 -23.85 7.36 33.70
CA ALA A 702 -23.61 6.04 34.30
C ALA A 702 -22.14 5.82 34.68
N HIS A 703 -21.22 6.42 33.93
CA HIS A 703 -19.77 6.37 34.19
C HIS A 703 -19.26 7.54 35.06
N GLY A 704 -20.13 8.46 35.48
CA GLY A 704 -19.74 9.65 36.24
C GLY A 704 -18.85 10.62 35.45
N LYS A 705 -18.99 10.63 34.11
CA LYS A 705 -18.20 11.42 33.14
C LYS A 705 -19.01 12.48 32.42
N THR A 706 -20.14 12.94 32.97
CA THR A 706 -20.95 14.02 32.38
C THR A 706 -20.16 15.32 32.17
N ASP A 707 -19.15 15.59 33.00
CA ASP A 707 -18.23 16.73 32.83
C ASP A 707 -17.31 16.59 31.61
N LEU A 708 -16.96 15.37 31.22
CA LEU A 708 -16.16 15.10 30.02
C LEU A 708 -16.93 15.50 28.76
N LEU A 709 -18.21 15.08 28.66
CA LEU A 709 -19.10 15.47 27.56
C LEU A 709 -19.26 17.01 27.49
N ALA A 710 -19.47 17.67 28.63
CA ALA A 710 -19.55 19.13 28.68
C ALA A 710 -18.25 19.80 28.18
N ARG A 711 -17.07 19.30 28.60
CA ARG A 711 -15.77 19.79 28.12
C ARG A 711 -15.55 19.58 26.61
N MET A 712 -16.06 18.50 26.02
CA MET A 712 -15.99 18.29 24.57
C MET A 712 -16.75 19.39 23.81
N PHE A 713 -17.92 19.80 24.29
CA PHE A 713 -18.66 20.93 23.70
C PHE A 713 -17.93 22.27 23.87
N VAL A 714 -17.23 22.48 24.99
CA VAL A 714 -16.39 23.68 25.21
C VAL A 714 -15.29 23.79 24.14
N VAL A 715 -14.59 22.68 23.88
CA VAL A 715 -13.55 22.64 22.84
C VAL A 715 -14.18 22.84 21.46
N LEU A 716 -15.27 22.13 21.14
CA LEU A 716 -15.93 22.31 19.85
C LEU A 716 -16.34 23.77 19.60
N TYR A 717 -16.91 24.46 20.59
CA TYR A 717 -17.28 25.87 20.45
C TYR A 717 -16.07 26.81 20.35
N SER A 718 -14.95 26.53 21.03
CA SER A 718 -13.75 27.39 20.94
C SER A 718 -13.26 27.52 19.50
N HIS A 719 -13.47 26.48 18.70
CA HIS A 719 -13.12 26.39 17.28
C HIS A 719 -14.26 26.76 16.32
N TYR A 720 -15.49 26.90 16.81
CA TYR A 720 -16.68 27.03 15.97
C TYR A 720 -16.73 28.32 15.14
N PRO A 721 -16.59 29.51 15.75
CA PRO A 721 -16.79 30.76 15.05
C PRO A 721 -15.79 31.00 13.93
N SER A 722 -16.18 31.85 12.98
CA SER A 722 -15.36 32.27 11.86
C SER A 722 -14.13 33.06 12.32
N ARG A 723 -13.01 32.95 11.59
CA ARG A 723 -11.75 33.66 11.91
C ARG A 723 -11.93 35.18 12.03
N GLY A 724 -12.79 35.76 11.18
CA GLY A 724 -13.07 37.19 11.15
C GLY A 724 -13.98 37.70 12.28
N THR A 725 -14.63 36.80 13.02
CA THR A 725 -15.60 37.17 14.05
C THR A 725 -14.90 37.47 15.36
N VAL A 726 -15.20 38.63 15.95
CA VAL A 726 -14.75 38.99 17.30
C VAL A 726 -15.96 39.00 18.23
N LEU A 727 -16.14 37.90 18.95
CA LEU A 727 -17.13 37.81 20.02
C LEU A 727 -16.58 38.51 21.27
N THR A 728 -17.43 39.26 21.96
CA THR A 728 -17.02 40.05 23.12
C THR A 728 -17.81 39.73 24.38
N ASP A 729 -17.11 39.83 25.51
CA ASP A 729 -17.67 39.75 26.85
C ASP A 729 -18.54 40.99 27.18
N ALA A 730 -19.14 41.03 28.38
CA ALA A 730 -19.95 42.16 28.81
C ALA A 730 -19.18 43.48 28.96
N ALA A 731 -17.85 43.42 29.10
CA ALA A 731 -16.96 44.59 29.15
C ALA A 731 -16.49 45.04 27.76
N GLY A 732 -16.86 44.31 26.70
CA GLY A 732 -16.44 44.57 25.33
C GLY A 732 -15.05 44.03 24.98
N LEU A 733 -14.45 43.19 25.84
CA LEU A 733 -13.19 42.49 25.57
C LEU A 733 -13.45 41.25 24.71
N ALA A 734 -12.52 40.92 23.83
CA ALA A 734 -12.64 39.72 23.00
C ALA A 734 -12.63 38.45 23.87
N LEU A 735 -13.54 37.52 23.57
CA LEU A 735 -13.55 36.20 24.19
C LEU A 735 -12.29 35.42 23.78
N PRO A 736 -11.72 34.59 24.68
CA PRO A 736 -10.52 33.81 24.41
C PRO A 736 -10.85 32.55 23.58
N LEU A 737 -11.27 32.72 22.33
CA LEU A 737 -11.65 31.64 21.41
C LEU A 737 -10.59 31.46 20.30
N VAL A 738 -10.36 30.22 19.88
CA VAL A 738 -9.42 29.86 18.81
C VAL A 738 -9.94 30.28 17.43
N ARG A 739 -11.24 30.04 17.16
CA ARG A 739 -11.96 30.42 15.93
C ARG A 739 -11.38 29.78 14.66
N SER A 740 -11.41 28.45 14.60
CA SER A 740 -10.92 27.67 13.46
C SER A 740 -11.88 27.62 12.27
N ASN A 741 -13.00 28.34 12.31
CA ASN A 741 -13.96 28.44 11.21
C ASN A 741 -14.73 27.13 10.93
N ILE A 742 -15.04 26.32 11.95
CA ILE A 742 -15.92 25.13 11.78
C ILE A 742 -17.27 25.53 11.20
N ARG A 743 -17.75 26.76 11.47
CA ARG A 743 -18.95 27.31 10.83
C ARG A 743 -18.96 27.14 9.30
N SER A 744 -17.81 27.22 8.63
CA SER A 744 -17.75 27.02 7.17
C SER A 744 -18.16 25.60 6.74
N LEU A 745 -18.10 24.63 7.65
CA LEU A 745 -18.54 23.25 7.43
C LEU A 745 -20.06 23.08 7.60
N GLU A 746 -20.81 24.08 8.09
CA GLU A 746 -22.25 23.93 8.35
C GLU A 746 -23.02 23.50 7.10
N GLY A 747 -22.66 23.98 5.91
CA GLY A 747 -23.29 23.57 4.65
C GLY A 747 -23.17 22.07 4.41
N ALA A 748 -21.92 21.58 4.41
CA ALA A 748 -21.61 20.16 4.23
C ALA A 748 -22.19 19.29 5.36
N LEU A 749 -22.09 19.73 6.62
CA LEU A 749 -22.65 19.01 7.76
C LEU A 749 -24.17 18.90 7.68
N ILE A 750 -24.88 19.96 7.25
CA ILE A 750 -26.33 19.91 7.07
C ILE A 750 -26.70 18.84 6.03
N GLU A 751 -26.00 18.78 4.91
CA GLU A 751 -26.26 17.76 3.87
C GLU A 751 -25.99 16.35 4.40
N LEU A 752 -24.84 16.14 5.06
CA LEU A 752 -24.46 14.83 5.62
C LEU A 752 -25.39 14.35 6.72
N LEU A 753 -25.78 15.25 7.63
CA LEU A 753 -26.64 14.92 8.75
C LEU A 753 -28.09 14.64 8.31
N ASN A 754 -28.55 15.27 7.22
CA ASN A 754 -29.86 14.96 6.63
C ASN A 754 -29.86 13.66 5.82
N ASP A 755 -28.72 13.30 5.23
CA ASP A 755 -28.57 12.04 4.51
C ASP A 755 -28.60 10.83 5.46
N GLY A 756 -27.99 10.96 6.64
CA GLY A 756 -28.07 9.97 7.72
C GLY A 756 -27.19 8.73 7.53
N ALA A 757 -26.64 8.49 6.33
CA ALA A 757 -25.88 7.27 6.02
C ALA A 757 -24.70 7.02 6.97
N PHE A 758 -23.98 8.07 7.37
CA PHE A 758 -22.85 7.95 8.31
C PHE A 758 -23.29 7.52 9.71
N LEU A 759 -24.36 8.12 10.24
CA LEU A 759 -24.89 7.74 11.55
C LEU A 759 -25.48 6.34 11.54
N ASP A 760 -26.18 5.96 10.46
CA ASP A 760 -26.72 4.61 10.29
C ASP A 760 -25.62 3.55 10.18
N ALA A 761 -24.54 3.84 9.44
CA ALA A 761 -23.40 2.94 9.32
C ALA A 761 -22.67 2.74 10.66
N LEU A 762 -22.44 3.82 11.42
CA LEU A 762 -21.85 3.72 12.76
C LEU A 762 -22.76 3.01 13.76
N ALA A 763 -24.07 3.26 13.70
CA ALA A 763 -25.08 2.57 14.51
C ALA A 763 -25.09 1.06 14.23
N ALA A 764 -24.94 0.65 12.97
CA ALA A 764 -24.85 -0.77 12.60
C ALA A 764 -23.54 -1.42 13.09
N LEU A 765 -22.41 -0.70 12.99
CA LEU A 765 -21.10 -1.22 13.37
C LEU A 765 -20.91 -1.30 14.91
N GLY A 766 -21.49 -0.38 15.68
CA GLY A 766 -21.32 -0.30 17.14
C GLY A 766 -21.61 -1.61 17.89
N PRO A 767 -22.80 -2.23 17.72
CA PRO A 767 -23.13 -3.51 18.34
C PRO A 767 -22.22 -4.66 17.92
N ILE A 768 -21.74 -4.66 16.67
CA ILE A 768 -20.80 -5.67 16.15
C ILE A 768 -19.48 -5.55 16.93
N LEU A 769 -18.88 -4.35 16.95
CA LEU A 769 -17.63 -4.09 17.67
C LEU A 769 -17.75 -4.45 19.16
N ALA A 770 -18.87 -4.10 19.79
CA ALA A 770 -19.14 -4.36 21.20
C ALA A 770 -19.32 -5.85 21.55
N GLN A 771 -19.60 -6.71 20.56
CA GLN A 771 -19.84 -8.15 20.77
C GLN A 771 -18.70 -9.03 20.26
N THR A 772 -17.88 -8.53 19.32
CA THR A 772 -16.70 -9.22 18.80
C THR A 772 -15.74 -9.54 19.95
N ARG A 773 -15.25 -10.78 19.98
CA ARG A 773 -14.26 -11.25 20.96
C ARG A 773 -12.97 -11.67 20.29
N VAL A 774 -11.83 -11.45 20.94
CA VAL A 774 -10.49 -11.68 20.39
C VAL A 774 -9.54 -12.26 21.43
N GLY A 775 -8.44 -12.84 20.95
CA GLY A 775 -7.36 -13.39 21.74
C GLY A 775 -7.70 -14.68 22.47
N ALA A 776 -6.67 -15.35 22.99
CA ALA A 776 -6.84 -16.59 23.75
C ALA A 776 -7.68 -16.43 25.04
N ALA A 777 -7.71 -15.21 25.60
CA ALA A 777 -8.51 -14.87 26.77
C ALA A 777 -10.00 -14.61 26.44
N ASN A 778 -10.37 -14.60 25.15
CA ASN A 778 -11.73 -14.34 24.68
C ASN A 778 -12.28 -12.99 25.21
N GLU A 779 -11.42 -11.97 25.20
CA GLU A 779 -11.68 -10.60 25.63
C GLU A 779 -12.55 -9.88 24.58
N LEU A 780 -13.31 -8.87 25.00
CA LEU A 780 -14.08 -8.04 24.06
C LEU A 780 -13.12 -7.21 23.22
N PHE A 781 -13.37 -7.14 21.91
CA PHE A 781 -12.56 -6.37 20.98
C PHE A 781 -12.48 -4.89 21.40
N MET A 782 -13.58 -4.31 21.88
CA MET A 782 -13.59 -2.93 22.39
C MET A 782 -12.67 -2.74 23.59
N THR A 783 -12.60 -3.69 24.53
CA THR A 783 -11.68 -3.59 25.68
C THR A 783 -10.22 -3.60 25.23
N VAL A 784 -9.87 -4.43 24.24
CA VAL A 784 -8.52 -4.46 23.67
C VAL A 784 -8.21 -3.15 22.93
N ASN A 785 -9.15 -2.63 22.13
CA ASN A 785 -8.99 -1.34 21.46
C ASN A 785 -8.85 -0.19 22.45
N GLU A 786 -9.62 -0.17 23.54
CA GLU A 786 -9.50 0.85 24.59
C GLU A 786 -8.08 0.85 25.17
N ARG A 787 -7.51 -0.32 25.50
CA ARG A 787 -6.11 -0.39 25.95
C ARG A 787 -5.12 0.07 24.89
N PHE A 788 -5.32 -0.35 23.64
CA PHE A 788 -4.45 0.00 22.53
C PHE A 788 -4.46 1.50 22.24
N PHE A 789 -5.63 2.12 22.03
CA PHE A 789 -5.77 3.55 21.81
C PHE A 789 -5.34 4.36 23.03
N GLY A 790 -5.64 3.90 24.25
CA GLY A 790 -5.15 4.50 25.48
C GLY A 790 -3.62 4.59 25.45
N ALA A 791 -2.93 3.48 25.16
CA ALA A 791 -1.48 3.44 25.06
C ALA A 791 -0.89 4.32 23.93
N LEU A 792 -1.63 4.57 22.85
CA LEU A 792 -1.23 5.49 21.76
C LEU A 792 -1.38 6.97 22.14
N LEU A 793 -2.35 7.28 23.00
CA LEU A 793 -2.69 8.62 23.41
C LEU A 793 -1.97 9.04 24.70
N THR A 794 -1.64 8.10 25.59
CA THR A 794 -0.94 8.39 26.86
C THR A 794 0.44 9.02 26.60
N PRO A 795 0.73 10.20 27.17
CA PRO A 795 2.05 10.82 27.07
C PRO A 795 3.15 10.02 27.77
N ASP A 796 4.30 9.84 27.12
CA ASP A 796 5.47 9.11 27.60
C ASP A 796 6.75 9.95 27.47
N SER A 797 7.34 10.28 28.63
CA SER A 797 8.57 11.08 28.71
C SER A 797 9.83 10.42 28.10
N THR A 798 9.77 9.13 27.75
CA THR A 798 10.87 8.40 27.13
C THR A 798 10.84 8.47 25.60
N LEU A 799 9.70 8.81 25.01
CA LEU A 799 9.56 8.89 23.56
C LEU A 799 10.36 10.06 22.98
N ARG A 800 10.94 9.83 21.81
CA ARG A 800 11.72 10.81 21.06
C ARG A 800 11.31 10.72 19.59
N THR A 801 11.28 11.85 18.90
CA THR A 801 11.17 11.88 17.43
C THR A 801 12.40 11.22 16.80
N VAL A 802 12.36 10.92 15.50
CA VAL A 802 13.53 10.41 14.76
C VAL A 802 14.72 11.38 14.84
N LYS A 803 14.45 12.68 14.99
CA LYS A 803 15.42 13.76 15.19
C LYS A 803 15.95 13.84 16.64
N GLY A 804 15.53 12.92 17.52
CA GLY A 804 15.95 12.85 18.92
C GLY A 804 15.29 13.86 19.85
N LEU A 805 14.22 14.54 19.41
CA LEU A 805 13.52 15.57 20.20
C LEU A 805 12.47 14.93 21.11
N ASP A 806 12.32 15.45 22.33
CA ASP A 806 11.29 15.05 23.31
C ASP A 806 10.05 15.96 23.28
N ARG A 807 9.90 16.69 22.18
CA ARG A 807 8.87 17.71 21.98
C ARG A 807 8.62 17.96 20.51
N VAL A 808 7.40 18.33 20.17
CA VAL A 808 6.98 18.78 18.84
C VAL A 808 6.17 20.08 18.96
N PRO A 809 6.31 21.04 18.03
CA PRO A 809 5.42 22.19 17.97
C PRO A 809 4.06 21.76 17.40
N ASP A 810 2.97 22.26 17.96
CA ASP A 810 1.67 22.22 17.32
C ASP A 810 1.57 23.30 16.20
N PRO A 811 0.47 23.38 15.43
CA PRO A 811 0.31 24.38 14.37
C PRO A 811 0.40 25.85 14.83
N PHE A 812 0.32 26.11 16.13
CA PHE A 812 0.41 27.45 16.73
C PHE A 812 1.78 27.73 17.38
N GLY A 813 2.70 26.77 17.34
CA GLY A 813 4.01 26.85 17.96
C GLY A 813 3.99 26.61 19.47
N HIS A 814 2.89 26.11 20.04
CA HIS A 814 2.90 25.57 21.39
C HIS A 814 3.70 24.27 21.40
N ILE A 815 4.42 24.02 22.49
CA ILE A 815 5.31 22.88 22.61
C ILE A 815 4.55 21.73 23.29
N VAL A 816 4.30 20.65 22.56
CA VAL A 816 3.73 19.41 23.09
C VAL A 816 4.85 18.58 23.72
N THR A 817 4.77 18.36 25.03
CA THR A 817 5.69 17.49 25.79
C THR A 817 5.08 17.12 27.15
N PRO A 818 5.25 15.87 27.65
CA PRO A 818 5.88 14.72 26.98
C PRO A 818 5.08 14.24 25.76
N LEU A 819 5.75 13.56 24.82
CA LEU A 819 5.13 13.06 23.59
C LEU A 819 4.32 11.79 23.86
N SER A 820 3.19 11.62 23.19
CA SER A 820 2.53 10.31 23.05
C SER A 820 2.82 9.71 21.67
N PRO A 821 2.65 8.39 21.47
CA PRO A 821 2.88 7.76 20.17
C PRO A 821 2.11 8.40 19.00
N VAL A 822 0.88 8.88 19.23
CA VAL A 822 0.10 9.56 18.18
C VAL A 822 0.81 10.81 17.63
N TYR A 823 1.56 11.54 18.46
CA TYR A 823 2.34 12.70 18.02
C TYR A 823 3.55 12.32 17.16
N LEU A 824 4.05 11.09 17.27
CA LEU A 824 5.08 10.57 16.35
C LEU A 824 4.52 10.26 14.95
N LEU A 825 3.19 10.20 14.81
CA LEU A 825 2.49 10.03 13.53
C LEU A 825 1.98 11.37 12.97
N LEU A 826 1.34 12.19 13.81
CA LEU A 826 0.70 13.43 13.39
C LEU A 826 1.71 14.50 12.94
N ASP A 827 2.83 14.66 13.64
CA ASP A 827 3.88 15.64 13.28
C ASP A 827 4.45 15.38 11.88
N PRO A 828 4.96 14.18 11.55
CA PRO A 828 5.45 13.92 10.21
C PRO A 828 4.34 13.87 9.15
N LEU A 829 3.11 13.43 9.47
CA LEU A 829 2.00 13.49 8.52
C LEU A 829 1.68 14.93 8.09
N ARG A 830 1.62 15.85 9.06
CA ARG A 830 1.48 17.30 8.80
C ARG A 830 2.65 17.83 7.98
N ALA A 831 3.88 17.38 8.25
CA ALA A 831 5.04 17.81 7.49
C ALA A 831 5.02 17.32 6.03
N VAL A 832 4.56 16.08 5.79
CA VAL A 832 4.36 15.53 4.44
C VAL A 832 3.29 16.32 3.67
N ASP A 833 2.12 16.57 4.29
CA ASP A 833 1.06 17.36 3.64
C ASP A 833 1.49 18.81 3.36
N ASN A 834 2.20 19.46 4.29
CA ASN A 834 2.78 20.79 4.06
C ASN A 834 3.79 20.79 2.89
N THR A 835 4.56 19.72 2.75
CA THR A 835 5.56 19.58 1.69
C THR A 835 4.89 19.37 0.34
N LEU A 836 3.87 18.52 0.26
CA LEU A 836 3.05 18.34 -0.94
C LEU A 836 2.30 19.62 -1.31
N SER A 837 1.69 20.31 -0.34
CA SER A 837 0.97 21.56 -0.56
C SER A 837 1.85 22.72 -1.04
N ALA A 838 3.18 22.62 -0.85
CA ALA A 838 4.13 23.58 -1.42
C ALA A 838 4.38 23.37 -2.93
N ASP A 839 4.03 22.20 -3.48
CA ASP A 839 4.11 21.85 -4.90
C ASP A 839 2.76 21.31 -5.40
N GLN A 840 1.93 22.19 -5.97
CA GLN A 840 0.58 21.84 -6.43
C GLN A 840 0.58 20.68 -7.44
N ALA A 841 1.59 20.57 -8.31
CA ALA A 841 1.62 19.50 -9.30
C ALA A 841 1.87 18.13 -8.65
N ALA A 842 2.75 18.10 -7.65
CA ALA A 842 3.01 16.89 -6.85
C ALA A 842 1.81 16.52 -5.97
N LYS A 843 1.12 17.52 -5.38
CA LYS A 843 -0.13 17.30 -4.64
C LYS A 843 -1.23 16.73 -5.53
N ASP A 844 -1.49 17.33 -6.69
CA ASP A 844 -2.49 16.82 -7.63
C ASP A 844 -2.18 15.38 -8.10
N ALA A 845 -0.89 15.06 -8.29
CA ALA A 845 -0.44 13.70 -8.64
C ALA A 845 -0.64 12.73 -7.48
N TRP A 846 -0.26 13.12 -6.26
CA TRP A 846 -0.49 12.34 -5.05
C TRP A 846 -1.98 12.05 -4.84
N ASP A 847 -2.85 13.05 -4.97
CA ASP A 847 -4.29 12.92 -4.77
C ASP A 847 -4.91 11.97 -5.81
N ARG A 848 -4.54 12.10 -7.10
CA ARG A 848 -4.99 11.15 -8.14
C ARG A 848 -4.52 9.72 -7.88
N ALA A 849 -3.24 9.56 -7.53
CA ALA A 849 -2.66 8.25 -7.28
C ALA A 849 -3.27 7.56 -6.05
N THR A 850 -3.42 8.30 -4.95
CA THR A 850 -4.00 7.77 -3.71
C THR A 850 -5.50 7.49 -3.84
N THR A 851 -6.25 8.33 -4.56
CA THR A 851 -7.66 8.07 -4.89
C THR A 851 -7.80 6.80 -5.72
N ALA A 852 -7.01 6.64 -6.79
CA ALA A 852 -7.07 5.43 -7.61
C ALA A 852 -6.67 4.15 -6.85
N LEU A 853 -5.71 4.24 -5.91
CA LEU A 853 -5.37 3.13 -5.02
C LEU A 853 -6.50 2.85 -4.00
N TYR A 854 -7.13 3.90 -3.46
CA TYR A 854 -8.27 3.78 -2.58
C TYR A 854 -9.44 3.11 -3.31
N ASP A 855 -9.79 3.56 -4.51
CA ASP A 855 -10.85 2.97 -5.33
C ASP A 855 -10.55 1.50 -5.65
N LEU A 856 -9.31 1.20 -6.02
CA LEU A 856 -8.91 -0.17 -6.29
C LEU A 856 -9.14 -1.11 -5.10
N MET A 857 -8.82 -0.64 -3.89
CA MET A 857 -8.79 -1.46 -2.69
C MET A 857 -10.10 -1.46 -1.91
N LEU A 858 -10.78 -0.32 -1.87
CA LEU A 858 -11.84 0.01 -0.93
C LEU A 858 -13.06 0.66 -1.59
N GLU A 859 -13.14 0.78 -2.92
CA GLU A 859 -14.34 1.29 -3.59
C GLU A 859 -15.58 0.50 -3.16
N THR A 860 -16.66 1.23 -2.92
CA THR A 860 -17.93 0.67 -2.46
C THR A 860 -19.04 1.03 -3.44
N VAL A 861 -19.99 0.13 -3.58
CA VAL A 861 -21.17 0.30 -4.42
C VAL A 861 -22.42 -0.04 -3.64
N ASP A 862 -23.41 0.85 -3.70
CA ASP A 862 -24.77 0.59 -3.26
C ASP A 862 -25.50 -0.20 -4.36
N ASP A 863 -26.09 -1.34 -4.00
CA ASP A 863 -26.86 -2.18 -4.91
C ASP A 863 -28.25 -1.62 -5.28
N GLY A 864 -28.61 -0.47 -4.71
CA GLY A 864 -29.89 0.21 -4.90
C GLY A 864 -31.04 -0.37 -4.07
N ASN A 865 -30.79 -1.43 -3.30
CA ASN A 865 -31.69 -1.96 -2.28
C ASN A 865 -31.27 -1.55 -0.86
N GLY A 866 -30.30 -0.64 -0.74
CA GLY A 866 -29.74 -0.20 0.53
C GLY A 866 -28.69 -1.14 1.10
N THR A 867 -28.16 -2.08 0.30
CA THR A 867 -27.02 -2.91 0.69
C THR A 867 -25.76 -2.38 0.03
N VAL A 868 -24.86 -1.86 0.84
CA VAL A 868 -23.53 -1.43 0.39
C VAL A 868 -22.57 -2.61 0.44
N ARG A 869 -21.78 -2.78 -0.61
CA ARG A 869 -20.73 -3.81 -0.71
C ARG A 869 -19.49 -3.23 -1.38
N PHE A 870 -18.36 -3.91 -1.22
CA PHE A 870 -17.17 -3.57 -1.99
C PHE A 870 -17.39 -3.81 -3.48
N ALA A 871 -16.93 -2.86 -4.30
CA ALA A 871 -16.96 -2.94 -5.75
C ALA A 871 -16.05 -4.08 -6.24
N LYS A 872 -14.88 -4.21 -5.61
CA LYS A 872 -13.86 -5.23 -5.89
C LYS A 872 -13.66 -6.15 -4.68
N PRO A 873 -14.29 -7.34 -4.65
CA PRO A 873 -14.15 -8.29 -3.52
C PRO A 873 -12.70 -8.69 -3.21
N GLY A 874 -11.83 -8.71 -4.24
CA GLY A 874 -10.41 -9.00 -4.09
C GLY A 874 -9.66 -8.03 -3.16
N GLY A 875 -10.04 -6.75 -3.10
CA GLY A 875 -9.42 -5.76 -2.22
C GLY A 875 -9.56 -6.13 -0.73
N ILE A 876 -10.72 -6.65 -0.34
CA ILE A 876 -10.98 -7.11 1.04
C ILE A 876 -10.24 -8.40 1.37
N VAL A 877 -10.17 -9.33 0.41
CA VAL A 877 -9.36 -10.52 0.60
C VAL A 877 -7.89 -10.17 0.74
N LEU A 878 -7.38 -9.20 -0.04
CA LEU A 878 -6.02 -8.68 0.13
C LEU A 878 -5.83 -8.04 1.51
N ALA A 879 -6.75 -7.20 1.97
CA ALA A 879 -6.69 -6.61 3.31
C ALA A 879 -6.68 -7.68 4.41
N ARG A 880 -7.51 -8.74 4.28
CA ARG A 880 -7.53 -9.89 5.20
C ARG A 880 -6.18 -10.60 5.21
N LEU A 881 -5.68 -11.01 4.04
CA LEU A 881 -4.44 -11.77 3.93
C LEU A 881 -3.21 -10.97 4.41
N ALA A 882 -3.17 -9.66 4.14
CA ALA A 882 -2.13 -8.77 4.66
C ALA A 882 -2.19 -8.63 6.19
N THR A 883 -3.41 -8.50 6.74
CA THR A 883 -3.63 -8.42 8.20
C THR A 883 -3.22 -9.73 8.90
N GLU A 884 -3.53 -10.87 8.29
CA GLU A 884 -3.14 -12.20 8.77
C GLU A 884 -1.61 -12.38 8.73
N ALA A 885 -0.96 -12.07 7.61
CA ALA A 885 0.49 -12.16 7.48
C ALA A 885 1.22 -11.25 8.49
N LEU A 886 0.69 -10.05 8.75
CA LEU A 886 1.21 -9.13 9.76
C LEU A 886 1.04 -9.71 11.17
N ARG A 887 -0.16 -10.21 11.52
CA ARG A 887 -0.45 -10.83 12.82
C ARG A 887 0.48 -12.01 13.09
N ASP A 888 0.63 -12.91 12.12
CA ASP A 888 1.42 -14.12 12.27
C ASP A 888 2.92 -13.83 12.36
N THR A 889 3.41 -12.85 11.58
CA THR A 889 4.79 -12.36 11.71
C THR A 889 5.03 -11.73 13.08
N TRP A 890 4.08 -10.92 13.55
CA TRP A 890 4.13 -10.33 14.88
C TRP A 890 4.22 -11.42 15.96
N MET A 891 3.32 -12.41 15.94
CA MET A 891 3.27 -13.49 16.93
C MET A 891 4.55 -14.33 16.94
N ARG A 892 5.12 -14.61 15.76
CA ARG A 892 6.41 -15.32 15.66
C ARG A 892 7.55 -14.54 16.29
N LYS A 893 7.66 -13.23 16.00
CA LYS A 893 8.72 -12.38 16.58
C LYS A 893 8.55 -12.18 18.09
N ASP A 894 7.30 -12.13 18.55
CA ASP A 894 6.97 -12.05 19.98
C ASP A 894 7.32 -13.35 20.72
N ALA A 895 6.92 -14.51 20.18
CA ALA A 895 7.29 -15.82 20.73
C ALA A 895 8.82 -16.04 20.78
N ALA A 896 9.56 -15.45 19.83
CA ALA A 896 11.02 -15.46 19.81
C ALA A 896 11.67 -14.44 20.76
N GLY A 897 10.89 -13.56 21.41
CA GLY A 897 11.40 -12.49 22.27
C GLY A 897 12.18 -11.40 21.54
N THR A 898 12.03 -11.29 20.21
CA THR A 898 12.78 -10.36 19.35
C THR A 898 11.91 -9.27 18.73
N ARG A 899 10.62 -9.19 19.08
CA ARG A 899 9.65 -8.23 18.52
C ARG A 899 10.12 -6.78 18.58
N SER A 900 10.41 -6.25 19.77
CA SER A 900 10.76 -4.84 19.93
C SER A 900 12.12 -4.50 19.31
N GLU A 901 13.08 -5.45 19.32
CA GLU A 901 14.35 -5.31 18.61
C GLU A 901 14.13 -5.25 17.09
N TRP A 902 13.33 -6.18 16.55
CA TRP A 902 12.97 -6.22 15.14
C TRP A 902 12.25 -4.95 14.67
N LEU A 903 11.24 -4.48 15.39
CA LEU A 903 10.48 -3.27 15.02
C LEU A 903 11.33 -1.99 15.15
N ARG A 904 11.98 -1.79 16.30
CA ARG A 904 12.64 -0.50 16.60
C ARG A 904 14.07 -0.38 16.08
N GLN A 905 14.75 -1.51 15.87
CA GLN A 905 16.14 -1.52 15.41
C GLN A 905 16.22 -2.01 13.98
N THR A 906 15.86 -3.27 13.71
CA THR A 906 16.05 -3.87 12.38
C THR A 906 15.23 -3.14 11.32
N LEU A 907 13.89 -3.15 11.43
CA LEU A 907 13.01 -2.60 10.40
C LEU A 907 13.15 -1.08 10.26
N ALA A 908 13.32 -0.37 11.38
CA ALA A 908 13.57 1.07 11.37
C ALA A 908 14.92 1.44 10.73
N GLN A 909 15.97 0.61 10.94
CA GLN A 909 17.28 0.82 10.33
C GLN A 909 17.27 0.45 8.85
N ASP A 910 16.64 -0.67 8.49
CA ASP A 910 16.48 -1.10 7.09
C ASP A 910 15.77 -0.03 6.26
N LEU A 911 14.72 0.60 6.81
CA LEU A 911 14.03 1.70 6.14
C LEU A 911 14.94 2.93 5.96
N LYS A 912 15.72 3.27 6.99
CA LYS A 912 16.69 4.39 6.91
C LYS A 912 17.77 4.12 5.88
N ASP A 913 18.29 2.90 5.85
CA ASP A 913 19.35 2.47 4.93
C ASP A 913 18.83 2.39 3.49
N PHE A 914 17.57 1.96 3.30
CA PHE A 914 16.91 2.01 2.00
C PHE A 914 16.76 3.45 1.50
N LEU A 915 16.25 4.36 2.33
CA LEU A 915 16.01 5.75 1.95
C LEU A 915 17.30 6.56 1.76
N ALA A 916 18.31 6.32 2.59
CA ALA A 916 19.66 6.88 2.42
C ALA A 916 20.51 6.12 1.38
N GLY A 917 19.95 5.06 0.79
CA GLY A 917 20.62 4.16 -0.13
C GLY A 917 20.94 4.82 -1.46
N ARG A 918 22.08 4.42 -2.06
CA ARG A 918 22.50 4.86 -3.40
C ARG A 918 21.48 4.52 -4.47
N GLY A 919 20.92 3.32 -4.38
CA GLY A 919 19.99 2.77 -5.35
C GLY A 919 18.70 3.59 -5.47
N LEU A 920 18.12 4.01 -4.34
CA LEU A 920 16.89 4.81 -4.36
C LEU A 920 17.12 6.17 -5.04
N ARG A 921 18.17 6.91 -4.63
CA ARG A 921 18.47 8.21 -5.27
C ARG A 921 18.70 8.05 -6.76
N ALA A 922 19.51 7.06 -7.15
CA ALA A 922 19.78 6.78 -8.56
C ALA A 922 18.50 6.48 -9.35
N SER A 923 17.58 5.71 -8.76
CA SER A 923 16.30 5.37 -9.39
C SER A 923 15.41 6.59 -9.59
N VAL A 924 15.29 7.46 -8.56
CA VAL A 924 14.53 8.71 -8.66
C VAL A 924 15.14 9.65 -9.70
N GLU A 925 16.46 9.79 -9.73
CA GLU A 925 17.15 10.64 -10.70
C GLU A 925 16.97 10.15 -12.15
N LEU A 926 17.04 8.84 -12.39
CA LEU A 926 16.76 8.25 -13.70
C LEU A 926 15.29 8.44 -14.08
N PHE A 927 14.37 8.23 -13.15
CA PHE A 927 12.94 8.48 -13.40
C PHE A 927 12.66 9.94 -13.77
N GLN A 928 13.23 10.91 -13.06
CA GLN A 928 13.11 12.34 -13.39
C GLN A 928 13.59 12.62 -14.81
N TRP A 929 14.70 12.00 -15.22
CA TRP A 929 15.18 12.15 -16.59
C TRP A 929 14.17 11.64 -17.60
N PHE A 930 13.57 10.47 -17.35
CA PHE A 930 12.54 9.89 -18.21
C PHE A 930 11.26 10.74 -18.24
N ASP A 931 10.77 11.20 -17.09
CA ASP A 931 9.57 12.02 -16.98
C ASP A 931 9.74 13.38 -17.68
N ALA A 932 10.95 13.93 -17.66
CA ALA A 932 11.29 15.17 -18.37
C ALA A 932 11.35 15.01 -19.90
N GLN A 933 11.40 13.78 -20.44
CA GLN A 933 11.40 13.59 -21.89
C GLN A 933 9.99 13.78 -22.48
N PRO A 934 9.85 14.48 -23.64
CA PRO A 934 8.54 14.77 -24.23
C PRO A 934 7.65 13.55 -24.50
N THR A 935 8.25 12.39 -24.75
CA THR A 935 7.56 11.11 -25.03
C THR A 935 7.74 10.08 -23.93
N GLY A 936 8.47 10.40 -22.85
CA GLY A 936 8.87 9.42 -21.83
C GLY A 936 7.70 8.82 -21.06
N PRO A 937 6.83 9.63 -20.44
CA PRO A 937 5.66 9.15 -19.71
C PRO A 937 4.74 8.28 -20.59
N ASP A 938 4.43 8.76 -21.80
CA ASP A 938 3.56 8.03 -22.74
C ASP A 938 4.18 6.69 -23.16
N MET A 939 5.50 6.65 -23.43
CA MET A 939 6.19 5.43 -23.81
C MET A 939 6.22 4.40 -22.68
N ILE A 940 6.53 4.83 -21.45
CA ILE A 940 6.56 3.94 -20.28
C ILE A 940 5.17 3.35 -20.03
N ARG A 941 4.12 4.19 -20.11
CA ARG A 941 2.75 3.73 -20.00
C ARG A 941 2.39 2.73 -21.09
N GLU A 942 2.62 3.05 -22.37
CA GLU A 942 2.31 2.14 -23.47
C GLU A 942 3.04 0.80 -23.36
N ALA A 943 4.32 0.81 -22.93
CA ALA A 943 5.09 -0.41 -22.70
C ALA A 943 4.53 -1.22 -21.51
N ALA A 944 4.17 -0.57 -20.41
CA ALA A 944 3.54 -1.23 -19.26
C ALA A 944 2.18 -1.83 -19.65
N LEU A 945 1.34 -1.09 -20.37
CA LEU A 945 0.04 -1.58 -20.85
C LEU A 945 0.19 -2.71 -21.87
N HIS A 946 1.20 -2.68 -22.74
CA HIS A 946 1.48 -3.80 -23.66
C HIS A 946 1.83 -5.08 -22.90
N LEU A 947 2.56 -4.98 -21.79
CA LEU A 947 2.91 -6.12 -20.95
C LEU A 947 1.74 -6.61 -20.08
N LEU A 948 0.90 -5.69 -19.59
CA LEU A 948 -0.16 -6.00 -18.61
C LEU A 948 -1.53 -6.27 -19.25
N GLU A 949 -1.88 -5.55 -20.32
CA GLU A 949 -3.26 -5.31 -20.78
C GLU A 949 -3.60 -5.79 -22.17
N ALA A 950 -2.93 -6.81 -22.69
CA ALA A 950 -3.43 -7.46 -23.88
C ALA A 950 -4.74 -8.25 -23.61
N GLN A 951 -5.69 -7.70 -22.84
CA GLN A 951 -7.05 -8.17 -22.61
C GLN A 951 -8.07 -7.33 -23.39
N SER A 952 -7.73 -6.79 -24.57
CA SER A 952 -8.70 -5.96 -25.28
C SER A 952 -9.95 -6.79 -25.65
N LEU A 953 -11.05 -6.37 -25.03
CA LEU A 953 -12.38 -6.92 -25.15
C LEU A 953 -12.80 -6.88 -26.62
N GLU A 954 -12.66 -7.99 -27.35
CA GLU A 954 -13.55 -8.43 -28.45
C GLU A 954 -13.04 -9.69 -29.20
N VAL A 955 -11.83 -10.19 -28.94
CA VAL A 955 -11.28 -11.36 -29.65
C VAL A 955 -10.67 -12.37 -28.69
N GLU A 956 -11.05 -13.65 -28.79
CA GLU A 956 -10.51 -14.80 -28.03
C GLU A 956 -8.96 -14.91 -28.07
N ALA A 957 -8.28 -14.21 -28.98
CA ALA A 957 -6.83 -14.20 -29.13
C ALA A 957 -6.11 -13.33 -28.08
N ASP A 958 -6.77 -12.32 -27.49
CA ASP A 958 -6.10 -11.35 -26.60
C ASP A 958 -5.95 -11.90 -25.17
N ALA A 959 -6.95 -12.59 -24.59
CA ALA A 959 -6.87 -13.15 -23.22
C ALA A 959 -5.62 -14.01 -22.93
N GLN A 960 -4.95 -14.53 -23.96
CA GLN A 960 -3.73 -15.33 -23.86
C GLN A 960 -2.47 -14.52 -23.45
N VAL A 961 -2.45 -13.19 -23.61
CA VAL A 961 -1.22 -12.38 -23.45
C VAL A 961 -1.03 -11.84 -22.02
N SER A 962 -2.05 -11.29 -21.36
CA SER A 962 -1.98 -10.88 -19.92
C SER A 962 -1.61 -12.07 -19.00
N SER A 963 -2.04 -13.26 -19.42
CA SER A 963 -1.68 -14.55 -18.86
C SER A 963 -0.17 -14.82 -18.86
N GLN A 964 0.57 -14.37 -19.90
CA GLN A 964 2.02 -14.60 -20.02
C GLN A 964 2.83 -13.73 -19.06
N ALA A 965 2.46 -12.46 -18.87
CA ALA A 965 3.15 -11.58 -17.93
C ALA A 965 2.99 -12.09 -16.49
N THR A 966 1.79 -12.53 -16.12
CA THR A 966 1.52 -13.14 -14.80
C THR A 966 2.36 -14.41 -14.60
N LEU A 967 2.44 -15.28 -15.61
CA LEU A 967 3.28 -16.48 -15.59
C LEU A 967 4.78 -16.16 -15.47
N MET A 968 5.25 -15.10 -16.15
CA MET A 968 6.63 -14.64 -16.04
C MET A 968 6.96 -14.17 -14.63
N VAL A 969 6.10 -13.34 -14.04
CA VAL A 969 6.28 -12.85 -12.66
C VAL A 969 6.25 -14.04 -11.69
N TYR A 970 5.31 -14.96 -11.85
CA TYR A 970 5.26 -16.20 -11.06
C TYR A 970 6.58 -16.97 -11.14
N GLN A 971 7.09 -17.22 -12.34
CA GLN A 971 8.32 -17.97 -12.56
C GLN A 971 9.53 -17.26 -11.95
N LEU A 972 9.63 -15.93 -12.09
CA LEU A 972 10.71 -15.13 -11.52
C LEU A 972 10.70 -15.23 -9.99
N LEU A 973 9.53 -15.09 -9.37
CA LEU A 973 9.37 -15.22 -7.92
C LEU A 973 9.71 -16.63 -7.44
N ALA A 974 9.20 -17.66 -8.12
CA ALA A 974 9.47 -19.05 -7.79
C ALA A 974 10.96 -19.41 -7.92
N THR A 975 11.61 -18.94 -8.98
CA THR A 975 13.06 -19.14 -9.20
C THR A 975 13.87 -18.37 -8.15
N GLY A 976 13.41 -17.19 -7.74
CA GLY A 976 14.00 -16.40 -6.66
C GLY A 976 13.98 -17.08 -5.29
N LEU A 977 13.14 -18.10 -5.09
CA LEU A 977 13.15 -18.90 -3.86
C LEU A 977 14.33 -19.89 -3.80
N ASP A 978 14.99 -20.18 -4.91
CA ASP A 978 16.25 -20.96 -4.93
C ASP A 978 17.41 -20.14 -4.39
N GLU A 979 17.42 -19.95 -3.07
CA GLU A 979 18.41 -19.14 -2.40
C GLU A 979 19.84 -19.62 -2.72
N ARG A 980 20.04 -20.93 -2.85
CA ARG A 980 21.36 -21.52 -3.11
C ARG A 980 21.88 -21.17 -4.50
N SER A 981 21.12 -21.46 -5.55
CA SER A 981 21.58 -21.18 -6.92
C SER A 981 21.56 -19.69 -7.23
N MET A 982 20.59 -18.93 -6.70
CA MET A 982 20.53 -17.49 -6.88
C MET A 982 21.65 -16.76 -6.15
N LEU A 983 22.11 -17.26 -5.00
CA LEU A 983 23.26 -16.69 -4.31
C LEU A 983 24.58 -16.94 -5.05
N ASP A 984 24.80 -18.16 -5.53
CA ASP A 984 25.99 -18.50 -6.32
C ASP A 984 26.03 -17.66 -7.61
N LEU A 985 24.89 -17.53 -8.30
CA LEU A 985 24.74 -16.66 -9.47
C LEU A 985 24.94 -15.19 -9.11
N GLY A 986 24.33 -14.73 -8.02
CA GLY A 986 24.40 -13.34 -7.54
C GLY A 986 25.83 -12.91 -7.21
N ARG A 987 26.60 -13.74 -6.50
CA ARG A 987 28.01 -13.48 -6.20
C ARG A 987 28.91 -13.46 -7.42
N PHE A 988 28.58 -14.26 -8.44
CA PHE A 988 29.26 -14.16 -9.72
C PHE A 988 28.90 -12.85 -10.42
N LEU A 989 27.61 -12.56 -10.57
CA LEU A 989 27.11 -11.35 -11.23
C LEU A 989 27.61 -10.07 -10.57
N SER A 990 27.67 -10.01 -9.23
CA SER A 990 28.17 -8.85 -8.51
C SER A 990 29.59 -8.46 -8.93
N ARG A 991 30.49 -9.44 -9.12
CA ARG A 991 31.86 -9.21 -9.59
C ARG A 991 31.92 -8.85 -11.08
N VAL A 992 30.96 -9.29 -11.88
CA VAL A 992 30.92 -9.04 -13.33
C VAL A 992 30.40 -7.64 -13.62
N ILE A 993 29.34 -7.22 -12.92
CA ILE A 993 28.69 -5.92 -13.14
C ILE A 993 29.27 -4.79 -12.30
N ASP A 994 30.14 -5.07 -11.32
CA ASP A 994 30.76 -4.03 -10.46
C ASP A 994 31.39 -2.93 -11.33
N PRO A 995 30.86 -1.70 -11.27
CA PRO A 995 31.36 -0.61 -12.11
C PRO A 995 32.77 -0.17 -11.73
N ARG A 996 33.28 -0.57 -10.55
CA ARG A 996 34.66 -0.31 -10.10
C ARG A 996 35.67 -1.28 -10.71
N ARG A 997 35.21 -2.32 -11.40
CA ARG A 997 36.07 -3.34 -12.01
C ARG A 997 36.89 -2.75 -13.15
N LEU A 998 38.21 -2.86 -13.04
CA LEU A 998 39.13 -2.59 -14.14
C LEU A 998 39.27 -3.83 -15.02
N TRP A 999 39.12 -3.65 -16.33
CA TRP A 999 39.19 -4.73 -17.30
C TRP A 999 40.58 -4.78 -17.95
N ASP A 1000 41.25 -5.94 -17.91
CA ASP A 1000 42.52 -6.13 -18.64
C ASP A 1000 42.27 -6.38 -20.14
N VAL A 1001 41.67 -5.38 -20.79
CA VAL A 1001 41.29 -5.39 -22.21
C VAL A 1001 41.74 -4.07 -22.83
N ALA A 1002 42.52 -4.15 -23.91
CA ALA A 1002 43.04 -2.98 -24.61
C ALA A 1002 41.91 -2.03 -25.07
N GLY A 1003 42.11 -0.72 -24.92
CA GLY A 1003 41.16 0.32 -25.34
C GLY A 1003 39.99 0.60 -24.40
N TYR A 1004 39.59 -0.38 -23.57
CA TYR A 1004 38.34 -0.31 -22.77
C TYR A 1004 38.53 -0.66 -21.29
N THR A 1005 39.74 -0.49 -20.76
CA THR A 1005 40.12 -0.90 -19.40
C THR A 1005 39.26 -0.27 -18.31
N ALA A 1006 38.94 1.02 -18.44
CA ALA A 1006 38.20 1.78 -17.44
C ALA A 1006 36.69 1.88 -17.74
N LEU A 1007 36.22 1.42 -18.90
CA LEU A 1007 34.79 1.45 -19.24
C LEU A 1007 34.09 0.27 -18.52
N PRO A 1008 33.09 0.51 -17.67
CA PRO A 1008 32.31 -0.58 -17.05
C PRO A 1008 31.64 -1.48 -18.11
N LEU A 1009 31.38 -2.75 -17.77
CA LEU A 1009 30.74 -3.69 -18.70
C LEU A 1009 29.34 -3.22 -19.11
N VAL A 1010 28.56 -2.71 -18.15
CA VAL A 1010 27.20 -2.22 -18.38
C VAL A 1010 27.20 -1.00 -19.32
N SER A 1011 28.01 0.03 -19.04
CA SER A 1011 28.19 1.17 -19.96
C SER A 1011 28.64 0.74 -21.35
N HIS A 1012 29.55 -0.24 -21.44
CA HIS A 1012 30.02 -0.74 -22.74
C HIS A 1012 28.89 -1.41 -23.54
N GLY A 1013 28.05 -2.21 -22.88
CA GLY A 1013 26.88 -2.83 -23.50
C GLY A 1013 25.84 -1.81 -23.92
N LEU A 1014 25.53 -0.83 -23.06
CA LEU A 1014 24.59 0.26 -23.36
C LEU A 1014 25.08 1.11 -24.54
N GLN A 1015 26.38 1.41 -24.61
CA GLN A 1015 26.97 2.14 -25.72
C GLN A 1015 26.81 1.37 -27.03
N LEU A 1016 27.10 0.05 -27.02
CA LEU A 1016 26.91 -0.78 -28.20
C LEU A 1016 25.44 -0.82 -28.63
N LEU A 1017 24.49 -0.95 -27.69
CA LEU A 1017 23.06 -0.96 -27.99
C LEU A 1017 22.60 0.38 -28.60
N SER A 1018 23.01 1.50 -28.00
CA SER A 1018 22.67 2.84 -28.49
C SER A 1018 23.24 3.10 -29.89
N GLU A 1019 24.54 2.81 -30.10
CA GLU A 1019 25.16 2.97 -31.41
C GLU A 1019 24.56 2.01 -32.45
N SER A 1020 24.26 0.76 -32.07
CA SER A 1020 23.63 -0.23 -32.96
C SER A 1020 22.23 0.20 -33.40
N SER A 1021 21.42 0.71 -32.49
CA SER A 1021 20.09 1.21 -32.83
C SER A 1021 20.15 2.42 -33.77
N ALA A 1022 21.11 3.33 -33.56
CA ALA A 1022 21.30 4.50 -34.42
C ALA A 1022 21.65 4.15 -35.87
N VAL A 1023 22.31 3.01 -36.11
CA VAL A 1023 22.63 2.52 -37.46
C VAL A 1023 21.60 1.54 -38.03
N ASP A 1024 20.59 1.17 -37.22
CA ASP A 1024 19.50 0.27 -37.57
C ASP A 1024 18.12 0.95 -37.46
N PRO A 1025 17.85 2.04 -38.20
CA PRO A 1025 16.57 2.76 -38.15
C PRO A 1025 15.35 1.93 -38.57
N ASP A 1026 15.58 0.76 -39.18
CA ASP A 1026 14.53 -0.16 -39.64
C ASP A 1026 14.24 -1.25 -38.57
N GLY A 1027 14.96 -1.26 -37.45
CA GLY A 1027 14.76 -2.19 -36.33
C GLY A 1027 15.06 -3.66 -36.66
N VAL A 1028 15.91 -3.93 -37.65
CA VAL A 1028 16.22 -5.28 -38.13
C VAL A 1028 16.82 -6.13 -37.01
N LEU A 1029 17.73 -5.59 -36.22
CA LEU A 1029 18.38 -6.29 -35.11
C LEU A 1029 17.36 -6.71 -34.04
N LEU A 1030 16.44 -5.81 -33.67
CA LEU A 1030 15.40 -6.10 -32.70
C LEU A 1030 14.39 -7.13 -33.24
N ASP A 1031 14.04 -7.06 -34.53
CA ASP A 1031 13.18 -8.08 -35.19
C ASP A 1031 13.87 -9.47 -35.19
N LEU A 1032 15.16 -9.54 -35.48
CA LEU A 1032 15.92 -10.80 -35.40
C LEU A 1032 15.94 -11.37 -33.99
N ILE A 1033 16.15 -10.54 -32.97
CA ILE A 1033 16.12 -10.97 -31.57
C ILE A 1033 14.69 -11.42 -31.21
N GLY A 1034 13.66 -10.70 -31.65
CA GLY A 1034 12.25 -11.08 -31.48
C GLY A 1034 11.97 -12.47 -32.05
N ARG A 1035 12.39 -12.73 -33.30
CA ARG A 1035 12.29 -14.06 -33.92
C ARG A 1035 13.08 -15.13 -33.17
N ALA A 1036 14.23 -14.78 -32.61
CA ALA A 1036 15.04 -15.69 -31.82
C ALA A 1036 14.35 -16.15 -30.54
N VAL A 1037 13.53 -15.29 -29.92
CA VAL A 1037 12.74 -15.63 -28.73
C VAL A 1037 11.33 -16.15 -29.04
N GLN A 1038 10.90 -16.16 -30.31
CA GLN A 1038 9.65 -16.78 -30.71
C GLN A 1038 9.71 -18.30 -30.52
N THR A 1039 8.57 -18.89 -30.13
CA THR A 1039 8.45 -20.33 -29.89
C THR A 1039 8.21 -21.11 -31.18
N GLY A 1040 8.89 -22.25 -31.30
CA GLY A 1040 8.62 -23.26 -32.31
C GLY A 1040 7.41 -24.15 -31.94
N PRO A 1041 7.06 -25.12 -32.80
CA PRO A 1041 5.93 -26.03 -32.58
C PRO A 1041 6.04 -26.91 -31.33
N ASP A 1042 7.26 -27.12 -30.84
CA ASP A 1042 7.57 -27.85 -29.61
C ASP A 1042 7.56 -26.95 -28.36
N GLY A 1043 7.26 -25.66 -28.54
CA GLY A 1043 7.20 -24.66 -27.48
C GLY A 1043 8.57 -24.15 -27.02
N THR A 1044 9.67 -24.60 -27.61
CA THR A 1044 11.01 -24.05 -27.32
C THR A 1044 11.27 -22.82 -28.18
N THR A 1045 12.04 -21.84 -27.69
CA THR A 1045 12.43 -20.68 -28.53
C THR A 1045 13.37 -21.12 -29.65
N GLN A 1046 13.38 -20.40 -30.78
CA GLN A 1046 14.35 -20.69 -31.85
C GLN A 1046 15.80 -20.62 -31.34
N ALA A 1047 16.13 -19.61 -30.53
CA ALA A 1047 17.41 -19.51 -29.84
C ALA A 1047 17.64 -20.67 -28.85
N GLY A 1048 16.59 -21.11 -28.16
CA GLY A 1048 16.61 -22.24 -27.24
C GLY A 1048 16.91 -23.55 -27.95
N GLN A 1049 16.34 -23.78 -29.14
CA GLN A 1049 16.69 -24.93 -29.99
C GLN A 1049 18.16 -24.90 -30.39
N ILE A 1050 18.65 -23.75 -30.88
CA ILE A 1050 20.07 -23.58 -31.23
C ILE A 1050 20.96 -23.83 -30.01
N TRP A 1051 20.62 -23.24 -28.86
CA TRP A 1051 21.35 -23.42 -27.62
C TRP A 1051 21.35 -24.88 -27.17
N GLN A 1052 20.22 -25.59 -27.27
CA GLN A 1052 20.11 -27.00 -26.91
C GLN A 1052 21.00 -27.88 -27.81
N VAL A 1053 21.04 -27.60 -29.12
CA VAL A 1053 21.94 -28.29 -30.05
C VAL A 1053 23.41 -28.00 -29.70
N LEU A 1054 23.77 -26.73 -29.46
CA LEU A 1054 25.13 -26.33 -29.08
C LEU A 1054 25.54 -26.93 -27.73
N LYS A 1055 24.64 -26.92 -26.74
CA LYS A 1055 24.83 -27.54 -25.43
C LYS A 1055 25.11 -29.03 -25.59
N THR A 1056 24.27 -29.74 -26.33
CA THR A 1056 24.40 -31.19 -26.59
C THR A 1056 25.70 -31.55 -27.32
N LEU A 1057 26.11 -30.69 -28.27
CA LEU A 1057 27.34 -30.83 -29.03
C LEU A 1057 28.61 -30.61 -28.20
N ASN A 1058 28.56 -29.71 -27.22
CA ASN A 1058 29.71 -29.21 -26.48
C ASN A 1058 29.82 -29.77 -25.05
N ARG A 1059 29.00 -30.77 -24.71
CA ARG A 1059 29.12 -31.55 -23.47
C ARG A 1059 30.49 -32.23 -23.37
N VAL A 1060 30.84 -32.68 -22.17
CA VAL A 1060 32.03 -33.54 -21.95
C VAL A 1060 31.90 -34.83 -22.74
N GLU A 1061 30.69 -35.40 -22.80
CA GLU A 1061 30.33 -36.50 -23.69
C GLU A 1061 29.29 -36.00 -24.71
N PRO A 1062 29.71 -35.67 -25.95
CA PRO A 1062 28.81 -35.13 -26.97
C PRO A 1062 27.63 -36.07 -27.25
N GLY A 1063 26.41 -35.54 -27.25
CA GLY A 1063 25.19 -36.32 -27.49
C GLY A 1063 24.68 -37.14 -26.31
N SER A 1064 25.27 -37.01 -25.12
CA SER A 1064 24.77 -37.69 -23.91
C SER A 1064 23.39 -37.18 -23.52
N ASP A 1065 22.49 -38.10 -23.15
CA ASP A 1065 21.18 -37.83 -22.56
C ASP A 1065 21.22 -37.69 -21.02
N ALA A 1066 22.41 -37.83 -20.42
CA ALA A 1066 22.57 -37.70 -18.97
C ALA A 1066 22.23 -36.29 -18.48
N THR A 1067 21.92 -36.11 -17.19
CA THR A 1067 21.70 -34.77 -16.62
C THR A 1067 22.92 -33.87 -16.85
N PHE A 1068 22.68 -32.59 -17.13
CA PHE A 1068 23.74 -31.62 -17.35
C PHE A 1068 24.57 -31.41 -16.08
N THR A 1069 25.89 -31.39 -16.19
CA THR A 1069 26.80 -31.32 -15.04
C THR A 1069 27.63 -30.04 -15.03
N ALA A 1070 28.21 -29.70 -13.88
CA ALA A 1070 29.18 -28.60 -13.77
C ALA A 1070 30.37 -28.77 -14.74
N ALA A 1071 30.80 -30.01 -14.98
CA ALA A 1071 31.86 -30.32 -15.95
C ALA A 1071 31.44 -30.00 -17.40
N ASP A 1072 30.18 -30.25 -17.76
CA ASP A 1072 29.63 -29.85 -19.06
C ASP A 1072 29.62 -28.32 -19.19
N GLY A 1073 29.17 -27.61 -18.15
CA GLY A 1073 29.17 -26.14 -18.10
C GLY A 1073 30.57 -25.56 -18.25
N ARG A 1074 31.56 -26.10 -17.52
CA ARG A 1074 32.98 -25.71 -17.64
C ARG A 1074 33.47 -25.87 -19.06
N ARG A 1075 33.21 -27.05 -19.65
CA ARG A 1075 33.65 -27.36 -21.01
C ARG A 1075 33.08 -26.38 -22.02
N ILE A 1076 31.79 -26.06 -21.92
CA ILE A 1076 31.13 -25.09 -22.78
C ILE A 1076 31.72 -23.69 -22.60
N ALA A 1077 31.94 -23.25 -21.37
CA ALA A 1077 32.55 -21.95 -21.07
C ALA A 1077 33.97 -21.85 -21.64
N GLU A 1078 34.82 -22.87 -21.45
CA GLU A 1078 36.19 -22.93 -22.00
C GLU A 1078 36.19 -22.90 -23.53
N LEU A 1079 35.35 -23.72 -24.18
CA LEU A 1079 35.26 -23.76 -25.64
C LEU A 1079 34.80 -22.42 -26.21
N THR A 1080 33.85 -21.77 -25.56
CA THR A 1080 33.32 -20.47 -25.97
C THR A 1080 34.38 -19.39 -25.77
N ARG A 1081 35.03 -19.34 -24.59
CA ARG A 1081 36.16 -18.44 -24.31
C ARG A 1081 37.28 -18.58 -25.35
N ASP A 1082 37.70 -19.81 -25.64
CA ASP A 1082 38.78 -20.09 -26.59
C ASP A 1082 38.38 -19.62 -27.99
N PHE A 1083 37.13 -19.86 -28.41
CA PHE A 1083 36.62 -19.34 -29.67
C PHE A 1083 36.61 -17.81 -29.72
N LEU A 1084 36.25 -17.12 -28.63
CA LEU A 1084 36.27 -15.65 -28.61
C LEU A 1084 37.70 -15.08 -28.63
N ARG A 1085 38.70 -15.78 -28.09
CA ARG A 1085 40.11 -15.31 -28.02
C ARG A 1085 41.00 -15.76 -29.18
N ASP A 1086 40.60 -16.77 -29.96
CA ASP A 1086 41.46 -17.38 -30.98
C ASP A 1086 41.63 -16.47 -32.21
N ASP A 1087 42.84 -15.93 -32.37
CA ASP A 1087 43.29 -15.06 -33.48
C ASP A 1087 43.51 -15.80 -34.81
N GLN A 1088 43.55 -17.13 -34.78
CA GLN A 1088 43.79 -17.99 -35.93
C GLN A 1088 42.57 -18.76 -36.40
N ARG A 1089 41.56 -19.02 -35.57
CA ARG A 1089 40.38 -19.80 -35.94
C ARG A 1089 39.10 -19.35 -35.26
N GLY A 1090 39.19 -18.38 -34.34
CA GLY A 1090 38.07 -17.85 -33.57
C GLY A 1090 37.54 -16.54 -34.11
N LEU A 1091 36.82 -15.82 -33.23
CA LEU A 1091 36.12 -14.59 -33.57
C LEU A 1091 37.09 -13.43 -33.88
N GLU A 1092 38.24 -13.35 -33.22
CA GLU A 1092 39.28 -12.34 -33.51
C GLU A 1092 39.82 -12.46 -34.94
N ARG A 1093 39.90 -13.68 -35.49
CA ARG A 1093 40.29 -13.87 -36.90
C ARG A 1093 39.25 -13.29 -37.86
N LEU A 1094 37.97 -13.37 -37.52
CA LEU A 1094 36.92 -12.77 -38.35
C LEU A 1094 37.11 -11.26 -38.44
N TYR A 1095 37.48 -10.61 -37.33
CA TYR A 1095 37.83 -9.18 -37.34
C TYR A 1095 39.02 -8.89 -38.24
N GLY A 1096 40.10 -9.68 -38.15
CA GLY A 1096 41.25 -9.54 -39.04
C GLY A 1096 40.94 -9.77 -40.53
N PHE A 1097 40.00 -10.68 -40.85
CA PHE A 1097 39.52 -10.87 -42.21
C PHE A 1097 38.72 -9.68 -42.72
N ILE A 1098 37.83 -9.16 -41.90
CA ILE A 1098 37.04 -7.97 -42.20
C ILE A 1098 37.99 -6.79 -42.49
N GLU A 1099 38.97 -6.58 -41.61
CA GLU A 1099 39.99 -5.54 -41.77
C GLU A 1099 40.79 -5.73 -43.08
N THR A 1100 41.26 -6.95 -43.36
CA THR A 1100 42.02 -7.28 -44.58
C THR A 1100 41.18 -7.13 -45.85
N ALA A 1101 39.90 -7.48 -45.81
CA ALA A 1101 38.98 -7.37 -46.94
C ALA A 1101 38.68 -5.90 -47.26
N MET A 1102 38.62 -5.03 -46.25
CA MET A 1102 38.34 -3.60 -46.42
C MET A 1102 39.57 -2.78 -46.82
N TYR A 1103 40.68 -2.96 -46.12
CA TYR A 1103 41.87 -2.11 -46.27
C TYR A 1103 42.96 -2.74 -47.15
N GLY A 1104 42.75 -3.99 -47.60
CA GLY A 1104 43.74 -4.78 -48.32
C GLY A 1104 44.83 -5.36 -47.40
N PRO A 1105 45.75 -6.18 -47.93
CA PRO A 1105 46.82 -6.83 -47.15
C PRO A 1105 47.88 -5.87 -46.57
N ALA A 1106 47.72 -4.56 -46.78
CA ALA A 1106 48.58 -3.50 -46.27
C ALA A 1106 47.85 -2.61 -45.25
N GLY A 1107 46.92 -3.20 -44.48
CA GLY A 1107 45.94 -2.55 -43.58
C GLY A 1107 46.46 -1.37 -42.74
N LYS A 1108 45.50 -0.51 -42.31
CA LYS A 1108 45.65 0.79 -41.60
C LYS A 1108 47.08 1.04 -41.08
N GLN A 1109 47.88 1.78 -41.85
CA GLN A 1109 49.02 2.48 -41.27
C GLN A 1109 48.50 3.74 -40.57
N GLU A 1110 48.17 3.64 -39.29
CA GLU A 1110 48.29 4.73 -38.33
C GLU A 1110 48.41 4.21 -36.90
#